data_AF-A0A0F4TRT7-F1
#
_entry.id   AF-A0A0F4TRT7-F1
#
_cell.length_a   1.000
_cell.length_b   1.000
_cell.length_c   1.000
_cell.angle_alpha   90.00
_cell.angle_beta   90.00
_cell.angle_gamma   90.00
#
_symmetry.space_group_name_H-M   'P 1'
#
loop_
_entity.id
_entity.type
_entity.pdbx_description
1 polymer ?
#
loop_
_entity_poly.entity_id
_entity_poly.type
_entity_poly.pdbx_seq_one_letter_code
_entity_poly.pdbx_strand_id
1 'polypeptide(L)'
;MNQSKIVTFYSYKGGVGRTMSLANVAFLAALDSYKVLVMDWDMEAPGLAYYFRGLHDGAEAKALKNTRGLLNIFWDWSAGAEQAQSSEDVELLFDKASSGDIFEECVKPLIGPGLFEKNIKLDYISAGGLTVGKEQLFYEDALSKFSWSDFFDKYAGGALLEHLKTWAKSKYDLILIDSRTGFADVAGICTMQMPDEVALCFVLNRQNIDGIARVASAIRERREEEVSLRAVPMRMRVVGTESSEVSDAKARAVSELVRVGGFSNLAIQEDIKNLAIPAIDSIPSYETLAPFVATDPKFDQLTLNYAKLASELVGKSINVPVIKAETIDLVKRRLLPRHATEEFLENLATRDSESAVAELQQLTQSAQELIVNEEYLDPDYVKALVRACDNVAENLDDLAEIISIKMAAVDLLRAIASVEPDMWNIPLESKLSEVVDFHGYMLEHEVQLALLEELDIILAGFSSINLKLRRIEHRRKAAWIYVEMKKAEAVKRTIGEIVALSKDLTGHKLAQDQLAETVAIDVDVCRLKAEIEIQMGNYQAARSDLAESLSLIEKYTLRNNASSVLSRIKFNIHIRFTELPRPYLSVREAAEHAVEAAASGWSIQRVVLRFITLSRVVIESGSDALTVKFCEALFGGDNRARVQLGNYYGRYPEQAVDFFKIARELVSVVIKHEDRSRSFVICTAFSEAASLVLKGLIRRRHSVKEEDWTLLMNEFDLLSTLFDRVGVHIEAHNSVLENRLFVRGKRHDSNSPEDD
;
A
#
# COMPACT_ATOMS: atom_id res chain seq x y z
N MET A 1 -19.91 42.23 -26.02
CA MET A 1 -19.51 41.87 -24.64
C MET A 1 -20.67 41.12 -24.03
N ASN A 2 -20.45 39.95 -23.41
CA ASN A 2 -21.52 39.30 -22.65
C ASN A 2 -21.84 40.19 -21.44
N GLN A 3 -23.13 40.38 -21.17
CA GLN A 3 -23.58 41.12 -20.00
C GLN A 3 -23.25 40.29 -18.76
N SER A 4 -22.51 40.85 -17.80
CA SER A 4 -22.17 40.19 -16.55
C SER A 4 -23.45 39.84 -15.78
N LYS A 5 -23.50 38.63 -15.21
CA LYS A 5 -24.71 38.07 -14.58
C LYS A 5 -24.41 37.48 -13.21
N ILE A 6 -25.23 37.84 -12.22
CA ILE A 6 -25.20 37.24 -10.88
C ILE A 6 -26.32 36.20 -10.78
N VAL A 7 -25.94 34.94 -10.53
CA VAL A 7 -26.87 33.83 -10.36
C VAL A 7 -26.75 33.26 -8.95
N THR A 8 -27.85 33.28 -8.21
CA THR A 8 -27.91 32.60 -6.91
C THR A 8 -28.44 31.19 -7.08
N PHE A 9 -27.71 30.21 -6.57
CA PHE A 9 -28.23 28.87 -6.36
C PHE A 9 -28.90 28.84 -4.99
N TYR A 10 -30.21 28.57 -4.98
CA TYR A 10 -31.02 28.54 -3.77
C TYR A 10 -31.74 27.21 -3.61
N SER A 11 -31.86 26.71 -2.38
CA SER A 11 -32.76 25.60 -2.06
C SER A 11 -33.50 25.83 -0.75
N TYR A 12 -34.74 25.33 -0.68
CA TYR A 12 -35.54 25.45 0.54
C TYR A 12 -34.99 24.59 1.68
N LYS A 13 -34.44 23.41 1.36
CA LYS A 13 -33.81 22.49 2.31
C LYS A 13 -32.39 22.12 1.88
N GLY A 14 -31.58 21.76 2.87
CA GLY A 14 -30.23 21.23 2.67
C GLY A 14 -30.23 19.84 2.04
N GLY A 15 -29.06 19.43 1.52
CA GLY A 15 -28.86 18.08 1.00
C GLY A 15 -29.48 17.79 -0.37
N VAL A 16 -29.92 18.80 -1.12
CA VAL A 16 -30.49 18.62 -2.47
C VAL A 16 -29.44 18.59 -3.60
N GLY A 17 -28.19 18.95 -3.32
CA GLY A 17 -27.10 19.02 -4.32
C GLY A 17 -26.83 20.43 -4.89
N ARG A 18 -27.33 21.49 -4.25
CA ARG A 18 -27.17 22.90 -4.66
C ARG A 18 -25.70 23.31 -4.83
N THR A 19 -24.89 23.20 -3.77
CA THR A 19 -23.47 23.57 -3.77
C THR A 19 -22.67 22.79 -4.83
N MET A 20 -22.91 21.47 -4.95
CA MET A 20 -22.31 20.66 -6.01
C MET A 20 -22.65 21.17 -7.40
N SER A 21 -23.92 21.53 -7.64
CA SER A 21 -24.37 22.05 -8.92
C SER A 21 -23.71 23.38 -9.26
N LEU A 22 -23.62 24.29 -8.27
CA LEU A 22 -22.94 25.56 -8.44
C LEU A 22 -21.46 25.36 -8.77
N ALA A 23 -20.76 24.50 -8.02
CA ALA A 23 -19.34 24.26 -8.21
C ALA A 23 -19.03 23.70 -9.61
N ASN A 24 -19.85 22.77 -10.09
CA ASN A 24 -19.70 22.19 -11.44
C ASN A 24 -19.99 23.21 -12.55
N VAL A 25 -21.06 24.00 -12.42
CA VAL A 25 -21.37 25.08 -13.36
C VAL A 25 -20.23 26.09 -13.42
N ALA A 26 -19.70 26.49 -12.26
CA ALA A 26 -18.59 27.43 -12.15
C ALA A 26 -17.35 26.93 -12.89
N PHE A 27 -16.96 25.67 -12.62
CA PHE A 27 -15.78 25.06 -13.20
C PHE A 27 -15.90 24.91 -14.72
N LEU A 28 -17.04 24.42 -15.23
CA LEU A 28 -17.27 24.22 -16.66
C LEU A 28 -17.31 25.56 -17.41
N ALA A 29 -17.97 26.59 -16.86
CA ALA A 29 -17.97 27.92 -17.45
C ALA A 29 -16.57 28.54 -17.48
N ALA A 30 -15.79 28.40 -16.40
CA ALA A 30 -14.43 28.91 -16.34
C ALA A 30 -13.51 28.24 -17.37
N LEU A 31 -13.64 26.91 -17.55
CA LEU A 31 -12.90 26.18 -18.58
C LEU A 31 -13.28 26.58 -20.01
N ASP A 32 -14.50 27.07 -20.23
CA ASP A 32 -14.95 27.68 -21.48
C ASP A 32 -14.61 29.19 -21.57
N SER A 33 -13.60 29.63 -20.80
CA SER A 33 -13.01 30.98 -20.82
C SER A 33 -13.86 32.12 -20.25
N TYR A 34 -14.92 31.81 -19.50
CA TYR A 34 -15.63 32.82 -18.72
C TYR A 34 -14.83 33.19 -17.47
N LYS A 35 -14.83 34.47 -17.09
CA LYS A 35 -14.32 34.88 -15.78
C LYS A 35 -15.40 34.62 -14.75
N VAL A 36 -15.17 33.64 -13.89
CA VAL A 36 -16.15 33.17 -12.92
C VAL A 36 -15.74 33.55 -11.51
N LEU A 37 -16.66 34.13 -10.74
CA LEU A 37 -16.53 34.34 -9.31
C LEU A 37 -17.57 33.49 -8.59
N VAL A 38 -17.14 32.72 -7.59
CA VAL A 38 -18.05 31.99 -6.70
C VAL A 38 -17.99 32.56 -5.28
N MET A 39 -19.14 32.69 -4.63
CA MET A 39 -19.24 33.21 -3.26
C MET A 39 -20.00 32.24 -2.38
N ASP A 40 -19.40 31.83 -1.26
CA ASP A 40 -20.07 30.96 -0.28
C ASP A 40 -20.82 31.81 0.76
N TRP A 41 -22.12 31.99 0.55
CA TRP A 41 -23.00 32.74 1.46
C TRP A 41 -23.60 31.84 2.55
N ASP A 42 -23.26 30.55 2.59
CA ASP A 42 -23.68 29.62 3.63
C ASP A 42 -22.77 29.76 4.88
N MET A 43 -22.88 30.89 5.58
CA MET A 43 -22.03 31.20 6.74
C MET A 43 -22.20 30.24 7.93
N GLU A 44 -23.33 29.55 8.05
CA GLU A 44 -23.51 28.59 9.15
C GLU A 44 -22.81 27.25 8.90
N ALA A 45 -22.66 26.85 7.64
CA ALA A 45 -22.05 25.58 7.26
C ALA A 45 -21.36 25.69 5.88
N PRO A 46 -20.30 26.51 5.75
CA PRO A 46 -19.64 26.76 4.47
C PRO A 46 -18.98 25.48 3.95
N GLY A 47 -19.23 25.19 2.67
CA GLY A 47 -18.87 23.91 2.05
C GLY A 47 -18.35 24.04 0.63
N LEU A 48 -18.43 25.22 0.01
CA LEU A 48 -18.15 25.37 -1.41
C LEU A 48 -16.69 25.08 -1.77
N ALA A 49 -15.75 25.51 -0.93
CA ALA A 49 -14.31 25.29 -1.15
C ALA A 49 -13.92 23.80 -1.21
N TYR A 50 -14.70 22.89 -0.59
CA TYR A 50 -14.38 21.47 -0.56
C TYR A 50 -14.37 20.84 -1.96
N TYR A 51 -15.27 21.30 -2.85
CA TYR A 51 -15.37 20.80 -4.23
C TYR A 51 -14.14 21.12 -5.09
N PHE A 52 -13.33 22.11 -4.70
CA PHE A 52 -12.19 22.58 -5.48
C PHE A 52 -10.83 22.11 -4.93
N ARG A 53 -10.80 21.33 -3.84
CA ARG A 53 -9.54 20.91 -3.19
C ARG A 53 -8.54 20.22 -4.12
N GLY A 54 -9.02 19.40 -5.04
CA GLY A 54 -8.16 18.67 -5.98
C GLY A 54 -7.46 19.58 -7.00
N LEU A 55 -7.92 20.82 -7.17
CA LEU A 55 -7.38 21.78 -8.13
C LEU A 55 -6.15 22.55 -7.60
N HIS A 56 -5.75 22.30 -6.35
CA HIS A 56 -4.58 22.91 -5.72
C HIS A 56 -3.64 21.86 -5.15
N ASP A 57 -2.39 22.26 -4.91
CA ASP A 57 -1.49 21.48 -4.05
C ASP A 57 -1.97 21.49 -2.60
N GLY A 58 -1.56 20.48 -1.82
CA GLY A 58 -2.10 20.23 -0.48
C GLY A 58 -2.01 21.43 0.48
N ALA A 59 -0.90 22.19 0.44
CA ALA A 59 -0.72 23.39 1.27
C ALA A 59 -1.67 24.54 0.87
N GLU A 60 -1.85 24.78 -0.43
CA GLU A 60 -2.74 25.81 -0.96
C GLU A 60 -4.22 25.45 -0.72
N ALA A 61 -4.58 24.17 -0.90
CA ALA A 61 -5.92 23.67 -0.61
C ALA A 61 -6.30 23.85 0.88
N LYS A 62 -5.33 23.73 1.79
CA LYS A 62 -5.52 24.03 3.22
C LYS A 62 -5.70 25.53 3.45
N ALA A 63 -4.94 26.38 2.76
CA ALA A 63 -5.03 27.84 2.88
C ALA A 63 -6.40 28.40 2.44
N LEU A 64 -7.11 27.73 1.52
CA LEU A 64 -8.48 28.10 1.13
C LEU A 64 -9.46 28.14 2.32
N LYS A 65 -9.25 27.30 3.35
CA LYS A 65 -10.09 27.30 4.56
C LYS A 65 -9.87 28.53 5.45
N ASN A 66 -8.69 29.11 5.42
CA ASN A 66 -8.35 30.29 6.24
C ASN A 66 -8.36 31.59 5.41
N THR A 67 -9.17 31.61 4.37
CA THR A 67 -9.28 32.77 3.50
C THR A 67 -10.31 33.73 4.07
N ARG A 68 -9.95 35.02 4.20
CA ARG A 68 -10.91 36.08 4.56
C ARG A 68 -12.05 36.14 3.54
N GLY A 69 -13.26 36.41 4.00
CA GLY A 69 -14.45 36.28 3.17
C GLY A 69 -15.55 37.29 3.50
N LEU A 70 -16.79 36.91 3.17
CA LEU A 70 -17.97 37.76 3.30
C LEU A 70 -18.18 38.28 4.73
N LEU A 71 -18.08 37.40 5.74
CA LEU A 71 -18.23 37.83 7.14
C LEU A 71 -17.16 38.83 7.55
N ASN A 72 -15.92 38.69 7.05
CA ASN A 72 -14.86 39.67 7.29
C ASN A 72 -15.22 41.04 6.70
N ILE A 73 -15.72 41.06 5.46
CA ILE A 73 -16.15 42.29 4.78
C ILE A 73 -17.26 42.99 5.56
N PHE A 74 -18.31 42.25 5.95
CA PHE A 74 -19.44 42.83 6.66
C PHE A 74 -19.06 43.31 8.07
N TRP A 75 -18.22 42.54 8.77
CA TRP A 75 -17.73 42.90 10.08
C TRP A 75 -16.89 44.18 10.05
N ASP A 76 -15.92 44.25 9.13
CA ASP A 76 -15.03 45.39 9.01
C ASP A 76 -15.77 46.66 8.56
N TRP A 77 -16.81 46.51 7.72
CA TRP A 77 -17.72 47.60 7.37
C TRP A 77 -18.52 48.11 8.57
N SER A 78 -19.20 47.22 9.30
CA SER A 78 -19.99 47.61 10.48
C SER A 78 -19.11 48.30 11.54
N ALA A 79 -17.93 47.75 11.81
CA ALA A 79 -16.98 48.34 12.74
C ALA A 79 -16.46 49.70 12.26
N GLY A 80 -16.21 49.86 10.95
CA GLY A 80 -15.82 51.13 10.36
C GLY A 80 -16.92 52.19 10.44
N ALA A 81 -18.16 51.81 10.15
CA ALA A 81 -19.33 52.68 10.25
C ALA A 81 -19.63 53.10 11.68
N GLU A 82 -19.46 52.19 12.66
CA GLU A 82 -19.63 52.50 14.08
C GLU A 82 -18.55 53.44 14.63
N GLN A 83 -17.32 53.36 14.09
CA GLN A 83 -16.19 54.20 14.51
C GLN A 83 -16.17 55.57 13.83
N ALA A 84 -16.94 55.80 12.76
CA ALA A 84 -16.96 57.05 12.03
C ALA A 84 -17.53 58.18 12.91
N GLN A 85 -16.77 59.27 13.08
CA GLN A 85 -17.16 60.42 13.93
C GLN A 85 -17.42 61.69 13.11
N SER A 86 -17.09 61.68 11.81
CA SER A 86 -17.23 62.80 10.89
C SER A 86 -17.78 62.37 9.53
N SER A 87 -18.27 63.32 8.73
CA SER A 87 -18.68 63.05 7.34
C SER A 87 -17.52 62.58 6.47
N GLU A 88 -16.31 63.06 6.74
CA GLU A 88 -15.08 62.67 6.03
C GLU A 88 -14.73 61.19 6.28
N ASP A 89 -14.95 60.69 7.49
CA ASP A 89 -14.77 59.25 7.81
C ASP A 89 -15.75 58.37 7.02
N VAL A 90 -16.99 58.84 6.87
CA VAL A 90 -18.03 58.13 6.10
C VAL A 90 -17.67 58.15 4.62
N GLU A 91 -17.28 59.29 4.05
CA GLU A 91 -16.81 59.38 2.67
C GLU A 91 -15.66 58.42 2.40
N LEU A 92 -14.66 58.37 3.29
CA LEU A 92 -13.54 57.43 3.17
C LEU A 92 -13.98 55.96 3.20
N LEU A 93 -14.98 55.62 4.02
CA LEU A 93 -15.53 54.27 4.09
C LEU A 93 -16.20 53.87 2.76
N PHE A 94 -17.00 54.77 2.19
CA PHE A 94 -17.64 54.55 0.88
C PHE A 94 -16.65 54.56 -0.28
N ASP A 95 -15.59 55.38 -0.22
CA ASP A 95 -14.52 55.39 -1.23
C ASP A 95 -13.78 54.05 -1.26
N LYS A 96 -13.49 53.45 -0.10
CA LYS A 96 -12.89 52.10 -0.02
C LYS A 96 -13.80 51.02 -0.59
N ALA A 97 -15.11 51.08 -0.34
CA ALA A 97 -16.04 50.14 -0.96
C ALA A 97 -16.16 50.36 -2.47
N SER A 98 -16.12 51.62 -2.92
CA SER A 98 -16.20 51.99 -4.33
C SER A 98 -14.96 51.62 -5.13
N SER A 99 -13.76 51.66 -4.52
CA SER A 99 -12.53 51.20 -5.17
C SER A 99 -12.55 49.69 -5.43
N GLY A 100 -13.26 48.95 -4.57
CA GLY A 100 -13.38 47.49 -4.61
C GLY A 100 -12.20 46.74 -4.01
N ASP A 101 -11.21 47.43 -3.45
CA ASP A 101 -10.02 46.81 -2.87
C ASP A 101 -10.38 45.88 -1.72
N ILE A 102 -11.36 46.28 -0.89
CA ILE A 102 -11.85 45.47 0.24
C ILE A 102 -12.42 44.11 -0.20
N PHE A 103 -12.94 44.03 -1.43
CA PHE A 103 -13.47 42.79 -1.98
C PHE A 103 -12.36 41.97 -2.62
N GLU A 104 -11.46 42.62 -3.38
CA GLU A 104 -10.32 41.98 -4.04
C GLU A 104 -9.36 41.31 -3.04
N GLU A 105 -9.15 41.90 -1.85
CA GLU A 105 -8.37 41.29 -0.76
C GLU A 105 -8.92 39.95 -0.26
N CYS A 106 -10.22 39.71 -0.43
CA CYS A 106 -10.89 38.47 -0.05
C CYS A 106 -10.99 37.45 -1.19
N VAL A 107 -10.48 37.78 -2.38
CA VAL A 107 -10.49 36.88 -3.53
C VAL A 107 -9.34 35.89 -3.47
N LYS A 108 -9.64 34.62 -3.73
CA LYS A 108 -8.63 33.58 -3.99
C LYS A 108 -8.92 32.83 -5.28
N PRO A 109 -7.89 32.56 -6.12
CA PRO A 109 -8.05 31.66 -7.24
C PRO A 109 -8.30 30.23 -6.75
N LEU A 110 -9.20 29.51 -7.42
CA LEU A 110 -9.52 28.10 -7.16
C LEU A 110 -8.77 27.11 -8.06
N ILE A 111 -7.92 27.61 -8.96
CA ILE A 111 -7.11 26.80 -9.85
C ILE A 111 -5.65 27.10 -9.55
N GLY A 112 -4.92 26.06 -9.12
CA GLY A 112 -3.51 26.15 -8.82
C GLY A 112 -2.65 26.52 -10.05
N PRO A 113 -1.52 27.20 -9.84
CA PRO A 113 -0.64 27.61 -10.92
C PRO A 113 -0.12 26.39 -11.70
N GLY A 114 -0.18 26.45 -13.03
CA GLY A 114 0.34 25.39 -13.89
C GLY A 114 -0.53 24.13 -14.00
N LEU A 115 -1.67 24.03 -13.30
CA LEU A 115 -2.57 22.88 -13.41
C LEU A 115 -3.15 22.72 -14.83
N PHE A 116 -3.39 23.84 -15.49
CA PHE A 116 -3.84 23.91 -16.88
C PHE A 116 -2.93 24.84 -17.68
N GLU A 117 -2.72 24.55 -18.97
CA GLU A 117 -1.91 25.39 -19.87
C GLU A 117 -2.53 26.76 -20.12
N LYS A 118 -3.86 26.83 -20.08
CA LYS A 118 -4.61 28.07 -20.25
C LYS A 118 -4.77 28.76 -18.91
N ASN A 119 -4.69 30.09 -18.92
CA ASN A 119 -5.03 30.89 -17.75
C ASN A 119 -6.55 30.88 -17.53
N ILE A 120 -7.01 30.13 -16.55
CA ILE A 120 -8.44 29.99 -16.22
C ILE A 120 -8.75 30.89 -15.03
N LYS A 121 -9.74 31.77 -15.20
CA LYS A 121 -10.16 32.68 -14.13
C LYS A 121 -11.40 32.14 -13.41
N LEU A 122 -11.14 31.33 -12.38
CA LEU A 122 -12.14 30.84 -11.44
C LEU A 122 -11.71 31.27 -10.03
N ASP A 123 -12.43 32.26 -9.51
CA ASP A 123 -12.09 32.94 -8.26
C ASP A 123 -13.18 32.70 -7.21
N TYR A 124 -12.79 32.79 -5.94
CA TYR A 124 -13.61 32.46 -4.78
C TYR A 124 -13.54 33.53 -3.70
N ILE A 125 -14.69 33.85 -3.11
CA ILE A 125 -14.80 34.54 -1.83
C ILE A 125 -15.46 33.59 -0.83
N SER A 126 -14.78 33.33 0.27
CA SER A 126 -15.26 32.44 1.33
C SER A 126 -16.39 33.06 2.15
N ALA A 127 -17.05 32.23 2.95
CA ALA A 127 -17.98 32.73 3.97
C ALA A 127 -17.25 33.58 5.04
N GLY A 128 -15.98 33.25 5.34
CA GLY A 128 -15.09 34.00 6.21
C GLY A 128 -13.81 33.22 6.53
N GLY A 129 -12.82 33.92 7.07
CA GLY A 129 -11.57 33.31 7.55
C GLY A 129 -11.74 32.67 8.93
N LEU A 130 -10.71 31.95 9.42
CA LEU A 130 -10.74 31.35 10.77
C LEU A 130 -10.88 32.41 11.86
N THR A 131 -10.40 33.62 11.58
CA THR A 131 -10.53 34.78 12.46
C THR A 131 -11.16 35.98 11.74
N VAL A 132 -11.92 36.78 12.49
CA VAL A 132 -12.69 37.92 11.99
C VAL A 132 -12.45 39.17 12.83
N GLY A 133 -12.37 40.32 12.17
CA GLY A 133 -12.17 41.62 12.78
C GLY A 133 -10.77 41.87 13.35
N LYS A 134 -10.54 43.09 13.82
CA LYS A 134 -9.28 43.50 14.47
C LYS A 134 -8.98 42.72 15.75
N GLU A 135 -10.03 42.28 16.44
CA GLU A 135 -9.93 41.49 17.68
C GLU A 135 -9.58 40.01 17.43
N GLN A 136 -9.54 39.57 16.17
CA GLN A 136 -9.23 38.18 15.79
C GLN A 136 -10.16 37.16 16.46
N LEU A 137 -11.46 37.47 16.52
CA LEU A 137 -12.47 36.54 17.03
C LEU A 137 -12.50 35.29 16.15
N PHE A 138 -12.66 34.10 16.75
CA PHE A 138 -12.91 32.89 16.00
C PHE A 138 -14.20 33.02 15.16
N TYR A 139 -14.23 32.36 14.01
CA TYR A 139 -15.30 32.48 13.03
C TYR A 139 -16.70 32.32 13.64
N GLU A 140 -16.90 31.29 14.46
CA GLU A 140 -18.18 30.97 15.08
C GLU A 140 -18.62 32.05 16.08
N ASP A 141 -17.67 32.57 16.87
CA ASP A 141 -17.93 33.65 17.81
C ASP A 141 -18.30 34.94 17.08
N ALA A 142 -17.59 35.27 16.01
CA ALA A 142 -17.88 36.44 15.19
C ALA A 142 -19.27 36.33 14.54
N LEU A 143 -19.59 35.17 13.94
CA LEU A 143 -20.90 34.96 13.32
C LEU A 143 -22.04 35.08 14.34
N SER A 144 -21.87 34.53 15.54
CA SER A 144 -22.89 34.59 16.61
C SER A 144 -23.15 36.02 17.11
N LYS A 145 -22.14 36.89 17.04
CA LYS A 145 -22.20 38.29 17.49
C LYS A 145 -22.64 39.25 16.40
N PHE A 146 -22.61 38.84 15.13
CA PHE A 146 -22.93 39.73 14.02
C PHE A 146 -24.45 39.97 13.91
N SER A 147 -24.86 41.24 13.98
CA SER A 147 -26.26 41.66 13.92
C SER A 147 -26.63 42.09 12.50
N TRP A 148 -27.39 41.24 11.80
CA TRP A 148 -27.91 41.55 10.45
C TRP A 148 -28.84 42.76 10.45
N SER A 149 -29.67 42.93 11.47
CA SER A 149 -30.55 44.09 11.59
C SER A 149 -29.74 45.38 11.70
N ASP A 150 -28.71 45.43 12.55
CA ASP A 150 -27.89 46.64 12.69
C ASP A 150 -27.07 46.92 11.43
N PHE A 151 -26.57 45.87 10.76
CA PHE A 151 -25.88 45.99 9.48
C PHE A 151 -26.72 46.75 8.46
N PHE A 152 -28.01 46.44 8.32
CA PHE A 152 -28.89 47.15 7.40
C PHE A 152 -29.39 48.49 7.95
N ASP A 153 -29.94 48.50 9.16
CA ASP A 153 -30.69 49.63 9.70
C ASP A 153 -29.79 50.76 10.22
N LYS A 154 -28.61 50.43 10.75
CA LYS A 154 -27.69 51.41 11.35
C LYS A 154 -26.46 51.69 10.49
N TYR A 155 -25.92 50.67 9.85
CA TYR A 155 -24.62 50.77 9.18
C TYR A 155 -24.70 50.83 7.66
N ALA A 156 -25.89 51.07 7.08
CA ALA A 156 -26.10 51.21 5.63
C ALA A 156 -25.54 50.03 4.80
N GLY A 157 -25.59 48.81 5.34
CA GLY A 157 -25.05 47.61 4.71
C GLY A 157 -25.63 47.30 3.33
N GLY A 158 -26.85 47.77 3.05
CA GLY A 158 -27.43 47.70 1.70
C GLY A 158 -26.56 48.39 0.63
N ALA A 159 -25.92 49.51 0.96
CA ALA A 159 -25.05 50.22 0.03
C ALA A 159 -23.74 49.46 -0.23
N LEU A 160 -23.15 48.85 0.80
CA LEU A 160 -21.98 47.97 0.65
C LEU A 160 -22.26 46.82 -0.33
N LEU A 161 -23.45 46.22 -0.24
CA LEU A 161 -23.87 45.15 -1.13
C LEU A 161 -24.00 45.62 -2.59
N GLU A 162 -24.48 46.85 -2.83
CA GLU A 162 -24.50 47.43 -4.17
C GLU A 162 -23.10 47.70 -4.73
N HIS A 163 -22.15 48.11 -3.88
CA HIS A 163 -20.74 48.22 -4.26
C HIS A 163 -20.13 46.85 -4.58
N LEU A 164 -20.39 45.83 -3.77
CA LEU A 164 -19.97 44.45 -4.02
C LEU A 164 -20.53 43.93 -5.36
N LYS A 165 -21.82 44.15 -5.61
CA LYS A 165 -22.50 43.81 -6.87
C LYS A 165 -21.86 44.51 -8.06
N THR A 166 -21.61 45.82 -7.95
CA THR A 166 -21.03 46.63 -9.02
C THR A 166 -19.58 46.22 -9.31
N TRP A 167 -18.76 46.04 -8.28
CA TRP A 167 -17.38 45.59 -8.40
C TRP A 167 -17.32 44.20 -9.06
N ALA A 168 -18.11 43.24 -8.57
CA ALA A 168 -18.08 41.87 -9.09
C ALA A 168 -18.48 41.85 -10.58
N LYS A 169 -19.53 42.59 -10.96
CA LYS A 169 -19.96 42.71 -12.37
C LYS A 169 -18.94 43.40 -13.27
N SER A 170 -18.06 44.25 -12.73
CA SER A 170 -17.00 44.89 -13.49
C SER A 170 -15.82 43.96 -13.81
N LYS A 171 -15.63 42.89 -13.02
CA LYS A 171 -14.47 42.00 -13.07
C LYS A 171 -14.76 40.63 -13.68
N TYR A 172 -15.99 40.15 -13.54
CA TYR A 172 -16.40 38.78 -13.87
C TYR A 172 -17.58 38.75 -14.84
N ASP A 173 -17.62 37.73 -15.68
CA ASP A 173 -18.71 37.50 -16.64
C ASP A 173 -19.88 36.75 -15.96
N LEU A 174 -19.56 35.85 -15.03
CA LEU A 174 -20.52 35.05 -14.28
C LEU A 174 -20.16 35.06 -12.79
N ILE A 175 -21.10 35.48 -11.96
CA ILE A 175 -20.96 35.49 -10.50
C ILE A 175 -21.98 34.51 -9.94
N LEU A 176 -21.52 33.54 -9.15
CA LEU A 176 -22.36 32.49 -8.61
C LEU A 176 -22.39 32.56 -7.08
N ILE A 177 -23.59 32.59 -6.51
CA ILE A 177 -23.81 32.67 -5.07
C ILE A 177 -24.36 31.33 -4.56
N ASP A 178 -23.65 30.69 -3.64
CA ASP A 178 -24.17 29.54 -2.89
C ASP A 178 -24.91 30.05 -1.65
N SER A 179 -26.25 30.10 -1.70
CA SER A 179 -27.04 30.72 -0.63
C SER A 179 -27.07 29.88 0.65
N ARG A 180 -27.57 30.41 1.77
CA ARG A 180 -28.09 29.55 2.86
C ARG A 180 -29.45 28.96 2.48
N THR A 181 -29.84 27.82 3.08
CA THR A 181 -31.20 27.25 2.92
C THR A 181 -32.21 27.93 3.84
N GLY A 182 -33.50 27.90 3.49
CA GLY A 182 -34.58 28.41 4.33
C GLY A 182 -34.92 29.89 4.12
N PHE A 183 -35.60 30.51 5.10
CA PHE A 183 -36.20 31.85 5.01
C PHE A 183 -35.47 32.95 5.82
N ALA A 184 -34.24 32.71 6.26
CA ALA A 184 -33.49 33.67 7.09
C ALA A 184 -33.13 34.96 6.33
N ASP A 185 -32.72 36.02 7.05
CA ASP A 185 -32.41 37.35 6.48
C ASP A 185 -31.35 37.30 5.37
N VAL A 186 -30.34 36.44 5.54
CA VAL A 186 -29.30 36.17 4.52
C VAL A 186 -29.91 35.59 3.22
N ALA A 187 -30.97 34.80 3.33
CA ALA A 187 -31.68 34.27 2.16
C ALA A 187 -32.37 35.39 1.37
N GLY A 188 -32.86 36.44 2.04
CA GLY A 188 -33.42 37.63 1.37
C GLY A 188 -32.37 38.36 0.53
N ILE A 189 -31.15 38.52 1.06
CA ILE A 189 -30.02 39.12 0.33
C ILE A 189 -29.70 38.29 -0.92
N CYS A 190 -29.55 36.98 -0.74
CA CYS A 190 -29.16 36.06 -1.80
C CYS A 190 -30.26 35.86 -2.86
N THR A 191 -31.54 36.03 -2.53
CA THR A 191 -32.65 35.76 -3.46
C THR A 191 -33.28 37.00 -4.07
N MET A 192 -33.07 38.19 -3.48
CA MET A 192 -33.72 39.43 -3.91
C MET A 192 -32.73 40.54 -4.25
N GLN A 193 -31.74 40.83 -3.39
CA GLN A 193 -30.89 42.02 -3.58
C GLN A 193 -29.74 41.78 -4.58
N MET A 194 -28.96 40.74 -4.34
CA MET A 194 -27.76 40.43 -5.11
C MET A 194 -28.03 39.91 -6.53
N PRO A 195 -28.89 38.89 -6.74
CA PRO A 195 -28.96 38.19 -8.03
C PRO A 195 -29.65 38.99 -9.13
N ASP A 196 -29.27 38.70 -10.36
CA ASP A 196 -30.08 38.96 -11.57
C ASP A 196 -30.97 37.73 -11.89
N GLU A 197 -30.55 36.54 -11.46
CA GLU A 197 -31.29 35.29 -11.65
C GLU A 197 -31.14 34.37 -10.43
N VAL A 198 -32.20 33.62 -10.10
CA VAL A 198 -32.19 32.62 -9.03
C VAL A 198 -32.48 31.24 -9.61
N ALA A 199 -31.50 30.35 -9.47
CA ALA A 199 -31.61 28.93 -9.75
C ALA A 199 -32.22 28.21 -8.53
N LEU A 200 -33.52 27.96 -8.58
CA LEU A 200 -34.29 27.26 -7.55
C LEU A 200 -34.02 25.76 -7.64
N CYS A 201 -33.12 25.26 -6.80
CA CYS A 201 -32.69 23.88 -6.71
C CYS A 201 -33.61 23.07 -5.79
N PHE A 202 -34.18 21.95 -6.26
CA PHE A 202 -35.12 21.16 -5.47
C PHE A 202 -35.18 19.69 -5.87
N VAL A 203 -35.55 18.83 -4.92
CA VAL A 203 -35.96 17.44 -5.18
C VAL A 203 -37.49 17.34 -5.20
N LEU A 204 -38.02 16.30 -5.84
CA LEU A 204 -39.47 16.14 -6.07
C LEU A 204 -40.32 15.79 -4.83
N ASN A 205 -39.78 15.90 -3.62
CA ASN A 205 -40.60 15.71 -2.42
C ASN A 205 -41.49 16.94 -2.17
N ARG A 206 -42.64 16.73 -1.52
CA ARG A 206 -43.66 17.77 -1.34
C ARG A 206 -43.14 19.00 -0.60
N GLN A 207 -42.32 18.81 0.43
CA GLN A 207 -41.79 19.91 1.23
C GLN A 207 -40.87 20.83 0.40
N ASN A 208 -40.03 20.28 -0.47
CA ASN A 208 -39.17 21.08 -1.34
C ASN A 208 -39.99 21.81 -2.38
N ILE A 209 -40.94 21.14 -3.05
CA ILE A 209 -41.83 21.74 -4.06
C ILE A 209 -42.61 22.91 -3.47
N ASP A 210 -43.30 22.69 -2.34
CA ASP A 210 -44.11 23.72 -1.71
C ASP A 210 -43.23 24.88 -1.21
N GLY A 211 -42.03 24.57 -0.70
CA GLY A 211 -41.08 25.56 -0.19
C GLY A 211 -40.51 26.48 -1.27
N ILE A 212 -40.00 25.92 -2.37
CA ILE A 212 -39.47 26.74 -3.48
C ILE A 212 -40.57 27.55 -4.17
N ALA A 213 -41.80 27.03 -4.25
CA ALA A 213 -42.90 27.75 -4.88
C ALA A 213 -43.28 28.99 -4.06
N ARG A 214 -43.24 28.90 -2.73
CA ARG A 214 -43.41 30.06 -1.84
C ARG A 214 -42.27 31.08 -1.97
N VAL A 215 -41.02 30.62 -2.08
CA VAL A 215 -39.87 31.50 -2.27
C VAL A 215 -39.95 32.22 -3.62
N ALA A 216 -40.28 31.49 -4.70
CA ALA A 216 -40.52 32.06 -6.02
C ALA A 216 -41.62 33.14 -6.00
N SER A 217 -42.74 32.86 -5.32
CA SER A 217 -43.81 33.83 -5.11
C SER A 217 -43.31 35.09 -4.39
N ALA A 218 -42.55 34.93 -3.32
CA ALA A 218 -42.03 36.04 -2.52
C ALA A 218 -41.02 36.90 -3.30
N ILE A 219 -40.19 36.29 -4.15
CA ILE A 219 -39.28 37.03 -5.04
C ILE A 219 -40.08 37.86 -6.04
N ARG A 220 -41.05 37.24 -6.73
CA ARG A 220 -41.91 37.94 -7.71
C ARG A 220 -42.72 39.07 -7.08
N GLU A 221 -43.24 38.88 -5.87
CA GLU A 221 -44.03 39.92 -5.18
C GLU A 221 -43.19 41.17 -4.86
N ARG A 222 -41.88 41.01 -4.58
CA ARG A 222 -41.00 42.11 -4.14
C ARG A 222 -40.13 42.68 -5.24
N ARG A 223 -39.78 41.88 -6.26
CA ARG A 223 -38.83 42.23 -7.34
C ARG A 223 -39.42 42.06 -8.74
N GLU A 224 -40.70 41.68 -8.84
CA GLU A 224 -41.41 41.48 -10.11
C GLU A 224 -40.60 40.64 -11.11
N GLU A 225 -40.24 41.22 -12.27
CA GLU A 225 -39.42 40.60 -13.31
C GLU A 225 -37.94 41.07 -13.28
N GLU A 226 -37.51 41.85 -12.29
CA GLU A 226 -36.11 42.26 -12.15
C GLU A 226 -35.18 41.06 -11.87
N VAL A 227 -35.71 40.03 -11.20
CA VAL A 227 -34.97 38.80 -10.87
C VAL A 227 -35.59 37.65 -11.65
N SER A 228 -34.82 37.10 -12.60
CA SER A 228 -35.23 35.92 -13.36
C SER A 228 -35.24 34.66 -12.46
N LEU A 229 -36.18 33.75 -12.69
CA LEU A 229 -36.28 32.50 -11.92
C LEU A 229 -36.11 31.29 -12.83
N ARG A 230 -35.27 30.34 -12.41
CA ARG A 230 -35.07 29.05 -13.08
C ARG A 230 -35.40 27.91 -12.14
N ALA A 231 -36.25 26.99 -12.55
CA ALA A 231 -36.50 25.76 -11.81
C ALA A 231 -35.44 24.71 -12.17
N VAL A 232 -34.68 24.25 -11.17
CA VAL A 232 -33.59 23.28 -11.37
C VAL A 232 -33.88 22.01 -10.55
N PRO A 233 -34.61 21.03 -11.12
CA PRO A 233 -34.86 19.77 -10.45
C PRO A 233 -33.57 18.97 -10.27
N MET A 234 -33.29 18.56 -9.04
CA MET A 234 -32.10 17.81 -8.66
C MET A 234 -32.44 16.35 -8.39
N ARG A 235 -31.44 15.47 -8.60
CA ARG A 235 -31.51 14.03 -8.31
C ARG A 235 -32.65 13.33 -9.04
N MET A 236 -32.85 13.71 -10.30
CA MET A 236 -33.90 13.13 -11.15
C MET A 236 -33.47 11.74 -11.63
N ARG A 237 -34.36 10.75 -11.56
CA ARG A 237 -34.10 9.46 -12.23
C ARG A 237 -34.15 9.65 -13.75
N VAL A 238 -33.31 8.90 -14.46
CA VAL A 238 -33.17 9.01 -15.93
C VAL A 238 -34.49 8.70 -16.64
N VAL A 239 -34.74 9.45 -17.71
CA VAL A 239 -35.91 9.33 -18.59
C VAL A 239 -35.96 7.91 -19.17
N GLY A 240 -37.08 7.21 -18.98
CA GLY A 240 -37.30 5.83 -19.45
C GLY A 240 -37.52 4.78 -18.36
N THR A 241 -37.20 5.12 -17.10
CA THR A 241 -37.46 4.29 -15.90
C THR A 241 -38.43 4.95 -14.91
N GLU A 242 -39.29 5.84 -15.40
CA GLU A 242 -40.15 6.66 -14.54
C GLU A 242 -41.31 5.83 -13.98
N SER A 243 -41.34 5.68 -12.65
CA SER A 243 -42.51 5.13 -11.96
C SER A 243 -43.67 6.13 -12.02
N SER A 244 -44.91 5.63 -11.85
CA SER A 244 -46.09 6.48 -11.71
C SER A 244 -45.94 7.55 -10.63
N GLU A 245 -45.22 7.22 -9.54
CA GLU A 245 -44.93 8.14 -8.44
C GLU A 245 -44.04 9.33 -8.86
N VAL A 246 -43.00 9.08 -9.66
CA VAL A 246 -42.12 10.17 -10.15
C VAL A 246 -42.87 11.08 -11.12
N SER A 247 -43.74 10.50 -11.97
CA SER A 247 -44.59 11.27 -12.87
C SER A 247 -45.59 12.14 -12.11
N ASP A 248 -46.23 11.62 -11.05
CA ASP A 248 -47.13 12.39 -10.18
C ASP A 248 -46.39 13.55 -9.49
N ALA A 249 -45.20 13.26 -8.94
CA ALA A 249 -44.39 14.26 -8.27
C ALA A 249 -43.92 15.39 -9.21
N LYS A 250 -43.57 15.07 -10.47
CA LYS A 250 -43.29 16.07 -11.51
C LYS A 250 -44.52 16.90 -11.86
N ALA A 251 -45.68 16.27 -12.04
CA ALA A 251 -46.93 16.98 -12.35
C ALA A 251 -47.30 17.95 -11.21
N ARG A 252 -47.11 17.53 -9.95
CA ARG A 252 -47.26 18.41 -8.79
C ARG A 252 -46.27 19.56 -8.81
N ALA A 253 -44.98 19.31 -9.08
CA ALA A 253 -43.97 20.36 -9.15
C ALA A 253 -44.35 21.44 -10.17
N VAL A 254 -44.77 21.03 -11.38
CA VAL A 254 -45.31 21.93 -12.41
C VAL A 254 -46.51 22.70 -11.88
N SER A 255 -47.50 22.01 -11.31
CA SER A 255 -48.73 22.63 -10.81
C SER A 255 -48.46 23.67 -9.72
N GLU A 256 -47.62 23.37 -8.73
CA GLU A 256 -47.35 24.29 -7.62
C GLU A 256 -46.45 25.47 -8.03
N LEU A 257 -45.45 25.25 -8.88
CA LEU A 257 -44.60 26.32 -9.39
C LEU A 257 -45.37 27.27 -10.32
N VAL A 258 -46.36 26.78 -11.07
CA VAL A 258 -47.26 27.65 -11.84
C VAL A 258 -48.23 28.38 -10.91
N ARG A 259 -48.95 27.65 -10.05
CA ARG A 259 -50.03 28.20 -9.21
C ARG A 259 -49.52 29.17 -8.15
N VAL A 260 -48.44 28.82 -7.45
CA VAL A 260 -47.90 29.59 -6.33
C VAL A 260 -46.64 30.33 -6.76
N GLY A 261 -45.70 29.65 -7.43
CA GLY A 261 -44.43 30.24 -7.82
C GLY A 261 -44.49 31.26 -8.98
N GLY A 262 -45.66 31.43 -9.61
CA GLY A 262 -45.90 32.38 -10.69
C GLY A 262 -45.22 32.04 -12.01
N PHE A 263 -44.75 30.81 -12.20
CA PHE A 263 -44.14 30.39 -13.48
C PHE A 263 -45.20 30.27 -14.59
N SER A 264 -44.80 30.54 -15.84
CA SER A 264 -45.60 30.13 -16.98
C SER A 264 -45.47 28.62 -17.19
N ASN A 265 -46.53 27.97 -17.70
CA ASN A 265 -46.50 26.53 -17.95
C ASN A 265 -45.43 26.14 -18.98
N LEU A 266 -45.18 26.99 -19.98
CA LEU A 266 -44.11 26.75 -20.96
C LEU A 266 -42.72 26.83 -20.31
N ALA A 267 -42.46 27.89 -19.53
CA ALA A 267 -41.16 28.08 -18.89
C ALA A 267 -40.80 26.93 -17.94
N ILE A 268 -41.74 26.47 -17.11
CA ILE A 268 -41.45 25.38 -16.18
C ILE A 268 -41.20 24.04 -16.89
N GLN A 269 -41.89 23.78 -17.99
CA GLN A 269 -41.68 22.56 -18.79
C GLN A 269 -40.31 22.58 -19.47
N GLU A 270 -39.90 23.74 -20.00
CA GLU A 270 -38.56 23.92 -20.58
C GLU A 270 -37.47 23.77 -19.53
N ASP A 271 -37.62 24.42 -18.37
CA ASP A 271 -36.70 24.32 -17.25
C ASP A 271 -36.56 22.86 -16.77
N ILE A 272 -37.65 22.15 -16.51
CA ILE A 272 -37.60 20.74 -16.08
C ILE A 272 -36.93 19.85 -17.13
N LYS A 273 -37.19 20.09 -18.42
CA LYS A 273 -36.60 19.31 -19.52
C LYS A 273 -35.11 19.60 -19.69
N ASN A 274 -34.69 20.85 -19.48
CA ASN A 274 -33.35 21.29 -19.85
C ASN A 274 -32.38 21.39 -18.68
N LEU A 275 -32.87 21.64 -17.47
CA LEU A 275 -32.08 21.94 -16.28
C LEU A 275 -32.08 20.83 -15.24
N ALA A 276 -32.80 19.73 -15.49
CA ALA A 276 -32.81 18.59 -14.58
C ALA A 276 -31.40 17.98 -14.43
N ILE A 277 -30.98 17.76 -13.19
CA ILE A 277 -29.73 17.08 -12.83
C ILE A 277 -30.05 15.65 -12.38
N PRO A 278 -29.45 14.62 -13.00
CA PRO A 278 -29.76 13.23 -12.69
C PRO A 278 -29.21 12.76 -11.34
N ALA A 279 -29.82 11.73 -10.75
CA ALA A 279 -29.21 10.96 -9.67
C ALA A 279 -28.27 9.88 -10.25
N ILE A 280 -27.09 9.72 -9.66
CA ILE A 280 -26.07 8.75 -10.09
C ILE A 280 -25.50 8.04 -8.87
N ASP A 281 -25.34 6.73 -8.98
CA ASP A 281 -24.89 5.88 -7.87
C ASP A 281 -23.37 5.93 -7.65
N SER A 282 -22.60 6.39 -8.62
CA SER A 282 -21.13 6.38 -8.62
C SER A 282 -20.49 7.69 -8.12
N ILE A 283 -21.20 8.52 -7.36
CA ILE A 283 -20.63 9.74 -6.79
C ILE A 283 -19.78 9.35 -5.56
N PRO A 284 -18.49 9.76 -5.49
CA PRO A 284 -17.62 9.44 -4.35
C PRO A 284 -18.10 10.09 -3.05
N SER A 285 -17.67 9.54 -1.92
CA SER A 285 -18.03 10.03 -0.57
C SER A 285 -17.35 11.36 -0.19
N TYR A 286 -16.48 11.90 -1.04
CA TYR A 286 -15.81 13.19 -0.87
C TYR A 286 -16.29 14.20 -1.90
N GLU A 287 -16.24 15.50 -1.57
CA GLU A 287 -16.64 16.56 -2.48
C GLU A 287 -15.66 16.68 -3.67
N THR A 288 -16.19 16.60 -4.89
CA THR A 288 -15.42 16.81 -6.11
C THR A 288 -16.33 17.21 -7.27
N LEU A 289 -15.72 17.63 -8.37
CA LEU A 289 -16.41 18.02 -9.61
C LEU A 289 -16.64 16.78 -10.48
N ALA A 290 -17.79 16.72 -11.14
CA ALA A 290 -18.22 15.62 -11.99
C ALA A 290 -17.20 15.22 -13.07
N PRO A 291 -16.48 16.15 -13.74
CA PRO A 291 -15.45 15.79 -14.71
C PRO A 291 -14.31 14.92 -14.13
N PHE A 292 -14.05 14.97 -12.82
CA PHE A 292 -13.00 14.15 -12.20
C PHE A 292 -13.51 12.82 -11.66
N VAL A 293 -14.82 12.59 -11.64
CA VAL A 293 -15.43 11.30 -11.29
C VAL A 293 -15.57 10.42 -12.53
N ALA A 294 -15.89 11.05 -13.67
CA ALA A 294 -16.09 10.38 -14.94
C ALA A 294 -14.88 9.54 -15.41
N THR A 295 -15.16 8.44 -16.12
CA THR A 295 -14.15 7.72 -16.91
C THR A 295 -13.73 8.57 -18.12
N ASP A 296 -14.70 9.15 -18.82
CA ASP A 296 -14.49 10.17 -19.85
C ASP A 296 -15.52 11.30 -19.65
N PRO A 297 -15.09 12.52 -19.29
CA PRO A 297 -15.98 13.65 -19.07
C PRO A 297 -16.88 13.97 -20.27
N LYS A 298 -16.44 13.69 -21.50
CA LYS A 298 -17.20 14.01 -22.72
C LYS A 298 -18.49 13.21 -22.85
N PHE A 299 -18.51 12.01 -22.29
CA PHE A 299 -19.64 11.08 -22.39
C PHE A 299 -20.34 10.89 -21.03
N ASP A 300 -19.86 11.55 -19.99
CA ASP A 300 -20.45 11.49 -18.66
C ASP A 300 -21.75 12.29 -18.59
N GLN A 301 -22.83 11.61 -18.22
CA GLN A 301 -24.17 12.19 -18.16
C GLN A 301 -24.23 13.36 -17.16
N LEU A 302 -23.58 13.24 -15.99
CA LEU A 302 -23.63 14.31 -14.98
C LEU A 302 -22.97 15.59 -15.48
N THR A 303 -21.77 15.42 -16.05
CA THR A 303 -20.97 16.50 -16.63
C THR A 303 -21.74 17.20 -17.75
N LEU A 304 -22.39 16.43 -18.64
CA LEU A 304 -23.22 16.99 -19.72
C LEU A 304 -24.44 17.77 -19.18
N ASN A 305 -25.11 17.28 -18.14
CA ASN A 305 -26.24 17.99 -17.52
C ASN A 305 -25.79 19.30 -16.86
N TYR A 306 -24.63 19.31 -16.18
CA TYR A 306 -24.08 20.55 -15.64
C TYR A 306 -23.62 21.53 -16.72
N ALA A 307 -23.03 21.04 -17.83
CA ALA A 307 -22.69 21.88 -18.97
C ALA A 307 -23.93 22.50 -19.61
N LYS A 308 -25.03 21.75 -19.70
CA LYS A 308 -26.32 22.25 -20.18
C LYS A 308 -26.93 23.30 -19.25
N LEU A 309 -26.89 23.08 -17.93
CA LEU A 309 -27.30 24.09 -16.95
C LEU A 309 -26.45 25.35 -17.07
N ALA A 310 -25.13 25.21 -17.13
CA ALA A 310 -24.23 26.34 -17.31
C ALA A 310 -24.54 27.11 -18.60
N SER A 311 -24.82 26.39 -19.69
CA SER A 311 -25.16 26.99 -20.98
C SER A 311 -26.40 27.88 -20.91
N GLU A 312 -27.43 27.40 -20.21
CA GLU A 312 -28.72 28.07 -20.07
C GLU A 312 -28.65 29.29 -19.14
N LEU A 313 -27.80 29.23 -18.10
CA LEU A 313 -27.55 30.36 -17.20
C LEU A 313 -26.75 31.48 -17.88
N VAL A 314 -25.77 31.10 -18.71
CA VAL A 314 -24.89 32.02 -19.44
C VAL A 314 -25.51 32.53 -20.75
N GLY A 315 -26.51 31.82 -21.29
CA GLY A 315 -27.17 32.14 -22.55
C GLY A 315 -26.36 31.76 -23.80
N LYS A 316 -25.33 30.91 -23.66
CA LYS A 316 -24.52 30.38 -24.76
C LYS A 316 -24.13 28.94 -24.48
N SER A 317 -23.94 28.14 -25.54
CA SER A 317 -23.50 26.75 -25.41
C SER A 317 -22.12 26.68 -24.75
N ILE A 318 -22.04 26.01 -23.60
CA ILE A 318 -20.80 25.62 -22.92
C ILE A 318 -20.48 24.19 -23.31
N ASN A 319 -19.29 23.99 -23.88
CA ASN A 319 -18.82 22.66 -24.25
C ASN A 319 -18.12 21.98 -23.07
N VAL A 320 -18.22 20.65 -23.01
CA VAL A 320 -17.40 19.89 -22.06
C VAL A 320 -15.93 19.99 -22.50
N PRO A 321 -15.04 20.56 -21.66
CA PRO A 321 -13.65 20.78 -22.02
C PRO A 321 -12.87 19.46 -22.09
N VAL A 322 -11.87 19.41 -22.96
CA VAL A 322 -10.92 18.29 -23.01
C VAL A 322 -9.86 18.50 -21.93
N ILE A 323 -9.94 17.72 -20.86
CA ILE A 323 -8.94 17.71 -19.79
C ILE A 323 -7.92 16.61 -20.10
N LYS A 324 -6.62 16.91 -20.00
CA LYS A 324 -5.56 15.91 -20.21
C LYS A 324 -5.66 14.80 -19.15
N ALA A 325 -5.41 13.56 -19.55
CA ALA A 325 -5.44 12.41 -18.63
C ALA A 325 -4.53 12.62 -17.41
N GLU A 326 -3.30 13.12 -17.62
CA GLU A 326 -2.35 13.45 -16.56
C GLU A 326 -2.93 14.41 -15.50
N THR A 327 -3.70 15.42 -15.94
CA THR A 327 -4.36 16.38 -15.05
C THR A 327 -5.49 15.70 -14.26
N ILE A 328 -6.29 14.85 -14.92
CA ILE A 328 -7.34 14.09 -14.24
C ILE A 328 -6.73 13.18 -13.16
N ASP A 329 -5.67 12.45 -13.50
CA ASP A 329 -5.01 11.53 -12.57
C ASP A 329 -4.34 12.26 -11.41
N LEU A 330 -3.75 13.44 -11.66
CA LEU A 330 -3.22 14.30 -10.61
C LEU A 330 -4.32 14.78 -9.65
N VAL A 331 -5.43 15.30 -10.18
CA VAL A 331 -6.57 15.77 -9.37
C VAL A 331 -7.18 14.62 -8.58
N LYS A 332 -7.37 13.45 -9.19
CA LYS A 332 -7.84 12.24 -8.51
C LYS A 332 -6.90 11.87 -7.36
N ARG A 333 -5.58 11.80 -7.60
CA ARG A 333 -4.58 11.51 -6.55
C ARG A 333 -4.67 12.50 -5.38
N ARG A 334 -4.83 13.79 -5.64
CA ARG A 334 -4.97 14.83 -4.60
C ARG A 334 -6.27 14.69 -3.77
N LEU A 335 -7.30 14.06 -4.33
CA LEU A 335 -8.62 13.89 -3.69
C LEU A 335 -8.80 12.53 -3.01
N LEU A 336 -7.92 11.56 -3.26
CA LEU A 336 -8.06 10.22 -2.71
C LEU A 336 -7.97 10.23 -1.18
N PRO A 337 -8.71 9.34 -0.49
CA PRO A 337 -8.70 9.24 0.95
C PRO A 337 -7.27 8.99 1.46
N ARG A 338 -6.76 9.90 2.30
CA ARG A 338 -5.44 9.78 2.94
C ARG A 338 -5.45 8.87 4.18
N HIS A 339 -6.64 8.44 4.59
CA HIS A 339 -6.86 7.61 5.76
C HIS A 339 -7.78 6.45 5.37
N ALA A 340 -7.29 5.24 5.53
CA ALA A 340 -8.10 4.03 5.57
C ALA A 340 -8.45 3.70 7.03
N THR A 341 -9.61 3.09 7.26
CA THR A 341 -9.92 2.52 8.58
C THR A 341 -9.08 1.25 8.81
N GLU A 342 -8.80 0.89 10.07
CA GLU A 342 -8.14 -0.38 10.38
C GLU A 342 -8.93 -1.57 9.79
N GLU A 343 -10.26 -1.54 9.88
CA GLU A 343 -11.15 -2.55 9.28
C GLU A 343 -10.98 -2.66 7.76
N PHE A 344 -10.78 -1.54 7.05
CA PHE A 344 -10.50 -1.57 5.63
C PHE A 344 -9.16 -2.24 5.32
N LEU A 345 -8.12 -1.90 6.10
CA LEU A 345 -6.78 -2.46 5.96
C LEU A 345 -6.75 -3.97 6.27
N GLU A 346 -7.52 -4.43 7.25
CA GLU A 346 -7.65 -5.86 7.58
C GLU A 346 -8.32 -6.64 6.43
N ASN A 347 -9.31 -6.05 5.77
CA ASN A 347 -10.06 -6.71 4.71
C ASN A 347 -9.33 -6.72 3.35
N LEU A 348 -8.28 -5.92 3.16
CA LEU A 348 -7.49 -5.86 1.91
C LEU A 348 -6.91 -7.22 1.52
N ALA A 349 -6.47 -8.03 2.48
CA ALA A 349 -5.93 -9.37 2.24
C ALA A 349 -6.96 -10.38 1.71
N THR A 350 -8.26 -10.06 1.76
CA THR A 350 -9.35 -10.92 1.25
C THR A 350 -9.81 -10.55 -0.15
N ARG A 351 -9.28 -9.46 -0.73
CA ARG A 351 -9.61 -8.96 -2.06
C ARG A 351 -8.77 -9.62 -3.15
N ASP A 352 -9.05 -9.27 -4.40
CA ASP A 352 -8.20 -9.59 -5.53
C ASP A 352 -6.77 -9.06 -5.32
N SER A 353 -5.77 -9.92 -5.58
CA SER A 353 -4.37 -9.70 -5.24
C SER A 353 -3.79 -8.45 -5.91
N GLU A 354 -4.02 -8.24 -7.21
CA GLU A 354 -3.49 -7.09 -7.94
C GLU A 354 -4.07 -5.77 -7.41
N SER A 355 -5.39 -5.74 -7.18
CA SER A 355 -6.05 -4.56 -6.62
C SER A 355 -5.55 -4.26 -5.20
N ALA A 356 -5.31 -5.28 -4.38
CA ALA A 356 -4.85 -5.11 -3.01
C ALA A 356 -3.42 -4.59 -2.94
N VAL A 357 -2.52 -5.08 -3.81
CA VAL A 357 -1.13 -4.61 -3.92
C VAL A 357 -1.11 -3.12 -4.28
N ALA A 358 -1.80 -2.74 -5.36
CA ALA A 358 -1.83 -1.36 -5.83
C ALA A 358 -2.39 -0.40 -4.77
N GLU A 359 -3.45 -0.81 -4.08
CA GLU A 359 -4.10 -0.02 -3.04
C GLU A 359 -3.19 0.17 -1.81
N LEU A 360 -2.48 -0.88 -1.37
CA LEU A 360 -1.51 -0.76 -0.27
C LEU A 360 -0.28 0.08 -0.62
N GLN A 361 0.27 -0.08 -1.82
CA GLN A 361 1.39 0.76 -2.28
C GLN A 361 0.98 2.23 -2.28
N GLN A 362 -0.23 2.53 -2.74
CA GLN A 362 -0.75 3.89 -2.74
C GLN A 362 -0.96 4.45 -1.32
N LEU A 363 -1.52 3.65 -0.40
CA LEU A 363 -1.76 4.06 0.98
C LEU A 363 -0.45 4.29 1.75
N THR A 364 0.55 3.41 1.56
CA THR A 364 1.88 3.57 2.15
C THR A 364 2.61 4.78 1.58
N GLN A 365 2.54 5.02 0.27
CA GLN A 365 3.08 6.24 -0.33
C GLN A 365 2.40 7.51 0.19
N SER A 366 1.07 7.50 0.32
CA SER A 366 0.31 8.64 0.87
C SER A 366 0.70 8.92 2.32
N ALA A 367 0.91 7.88 3.13
CA ALA A 367 1.39 8.02 4.50
C ALA A 367 2.82 8.60 4.55
N GLN A 368 3.71 8.20 3.63
CA GLN A 368 5.05 8.79 3.52
C GLN A 368 5.00 10.28 3.14
N GLU A 369 4.12 10.67 2.22
CA GLU A 369 3.93 12.08 1.86
C GLU A 369 3.44 12.92 3.05
N LEU A 370 2.57 12.37 3.90
CA LEU A 370 2.14 13.06 5.13
C LEU A 370 3.32 13.32 6.06
N ILE A 371 4.20 12.33 6.25
CA ILE A 371 5.40 12.46 7.09
C ILE A 371 6.34 13.53 6.52
N VAL A 372 6.59 13.52 5.21
CA VAL A 372 7.45 14.51 4.53
C VAL A 372 6.90 15.93 4.66
N ASN A 373 5.58 16.09 4.69
CA ASN A 373 4.91 17.38 4.86
C ASN A 373 4.73 17.80 6.34
N GLU A 374 5.38 17.10 7.28
CA GLU A 374 5.28 17.34 8.72
C GLU A 374 3.83 17.28 9.25
N GLU A 375 2.97 16.47 8.60
CA GLU A 375 1.60 16.25 9.03
C GLU A 375 1.53 15.16 10.10
N TYR A 376 0.62 15.31 11.06
CA TYR A 376 0.39 14.29 12.08
C TYR A 376 -0.11 12.99 11.44
N LEU A 377 0.55 11.88 11.75
CA LEU A 377 0.17 10.54 11.35
C LEU A 377 -0.02 9.69 12.61
N ASP A 378 -1.19 9.08 12.74
CA ASP A 378 -1.51 8.23 13.90
C ASP A 378 -0.57 6.99 13.93
N PRO A 379 0.18 6.77 15.03
CA PRO A 379 1.04 5.60 15.17
C PRO A 379 0.33 4.26 14.98
N ASP A 380 -0.93 4.14 15.37
CA ASP A 380 -1.69 2.90 15.23
C ASP A 380 -2.09 2.66 13.77
N TYR A 381 -2.36 3.72 13.01
CA TYR A 381 -2.56 3.64 11.56
C TYR A 381 -1.30 3.16 10.83
N VAL A 382 -0.11 3.64 11.22
CA VAL A 382 1.16 3.16 10.64
C VAL A 382 1.38 1.68 10.91
N LYS A 383 1.11 1.22 12.15
CA LYS A 383 1.19 -0.21 12.48
C LYS A 383 0.19 -1.04 11.69
N ALA A 384 -1.03 -0.53 11.50
CA ALA A 384 -2.06 -1.20 10.71
C ALA A 384 -1.64 -1.33 9.24
N LEU A 385 -1.04 -0.29 8.64
CA LEU A 385 -0.51 -0.34 7.28
C LEU A 385 0.60 -1.38 7.14
N VAL A 386 1.56 -1.41 8.06
CA VAL A 386 2.65 -2.40 8.05
C VAL A 386 2.11 -3.82 8.17
N ARG A 387 1.12 -4.05 9.05
CA ARG A 387 0.44 -5.36 9.18
C ARG A 387 -0.33 -5.74 7.91
N ALA A 388 -0.99 -4.79 7.26
CA ALA A 388 -1.71 -5.05 6.03
C ALA A 388 -0.76 -5.45 4.89
N CYS A 389 0.41 -4.81 4.79
CA CYS A 389 1.47 -5.24 3.89
C CYS A 389 1.89 -6.71 4.14
N ASP A 390 1.97 -7.13 5.40
CA ASP A 390 2.29 -8.52 5.74
C ASP A 390 1.21 -9.50 5.32
N ASN A 391 -0.03 -9.20 5.70
CA ASN A 391 -1.17 -10.06 5.41
C ASN A 391 -1.38 -10.22 3.89
N VAL A 392 -1.21 -9.14 3.12
CA VAL A 392 -1.30 -9.22 1.66
C VAL A 392 -0.13 -10.03 1.10
N ALA A 393 1.10 -9.77 1.53
CA ALA A 393 2.27 -10.51 1.07
C ALA A 393 2.19 -12.02 1.36
N GLU A 394 1.57 -12.45 2.46
CA GLU A 394 1.36 -13.87 2.77
C GLU A 394 0.41 -14.59 1.79
N ASN A 395 -0.45 -13.85 1.10
CA ASN A 395 -1.44 -14.38 0.16
C ASN A 395 -1.01 -14.28 -1.32
N LEU A 396 0.20 -13.77 -1.60
CA LEU A 396 0.73 -13.66 -2.95
C LEU A 396 1.52 -14.91 -3.35
N ASP A 397 1.41 -15.29 -4.62
CA ASP A 397 2.22 -16.35 -5.23
C ASP A 397 3.47 -15.79 -5.92
N ASP A 398 3.45 -14.51 -6.36
CA ASP A 398 4.58 -13.86 -7.02
C ASP A 398 5.55 -13.27 -5.99
N LEU A 399 6.77 -13.80 -5.97
CA LEU A 399 7.78 -13.40 -5.02
C LEU A 399 8.33 -11.98 -5.25
N ALA A 400 8.26 -11.45 -6.47
CA ALA A 400 8.66 -10.07 -6.74
C ALA A 400 7.69 -9.08 -6.11
N GLU A 401 6.38 -9.37 -6.17
CA GLU A 401 5.34 -8.57 -5.52
C GLU A 401 5.43 -8.62 -4.00
N ILE A 402 5.71 -9.82 -3.44
CA ILE A 402 5.98 -9.99 -2.00
C ILE A 402 7.09 -9.04 -1.54
N ILE A 403 8.23 -9.06 -2.23
CA ILE A 403 9.37 -8.20 -1.89
C ILE A 403 9.00 -6.72 -2.04
N SER A 404 8.29 -6.36 -3.11
CA SER A 404 7.85 -4.99 -3.35
C SER A 404 6.99 -4.44 -2.21
N ILE A 405 5.99 -5.19 -1.75
CA ILE A 405 5.11 -4.76 -0.64
C ILE A 405 5.85 -4.71 0.69
N LYS A 406 6.69 -5.71 0.98
CA LYS A 406 7.51 -5.72 2.20
C LYS A 406 8.47 -4.51 2.22
N MET A 407 9.06 -4.16 1.08
CA MET A 407 9.90 -2.96 0.95
C MET A 407 9.10 -1.66 1.08
N ALA A 408 7.87 -1.59 0.58
CA ALA A 408 7.01 -0.42 0.81
C ALA A 408 6.72 -0.18 2.30
N ALA A 409 6.53 -1.25 3.08
CA ALA A 409 6.43 -1.16 4.54
C ALA A 409 7.74 -0.70 5.21
N VAL A 410 8.88 -1.19 4.73
CA VAL A 410 10.20 -0.72 5.18
C VAL A 410 10.39 0.77 4.89
N ASP A 411 10.04 1.24 3.69
CA ASP A 411 10.21 2.65 3.30
C ASP A 411 9.31 3.58 4.12
N LEU A 412 8.08 3.15 4.43
CA LEU A 412 7.21 3.86 5.37
C LEU A 412 7.85 3.95 6.77
N LEU A 413 8.38 2.83 7.27
CA LEU A 413 9.06 2.80 8.58
C LEU A 413 10.34 3.65 8.59
N ARG A 414 11.10 3.70 7.50
CA ARG A 414 12.25 4.60 7.33
C ARG A 414 11.83 6.06 7.38
N ALA A 415 10.78 6.41 6.64
CA ALA A 415 10.26 7.78 6.62
C ALA A 415 9.88 8.25 8.02
N ILE A 416 9.10 7.46 8.76
CA ILE A 416 8.68 7.86 10.12
C ILE A 416 9.82 7.80 11.14
N ALA A 417 10.74 6.84 11.03
CA ALA A 417 11.92 6.76 11.90
C ALA A 417 12.89 7.94 11.71
N SER A 418 12.89 8.58 10.53
CA SER A 418 13.68 9.80 10.30
C SER A 418 13.18 11.01 11.10
N VAL A 419 11.90 10.99 11.49
CA VAL A 419 11.25 12.06 12.28
C VAL A 419 11.16 11.67 13.76
N GLU A 420 10.81 10.42 14.06
CA GLU A 420 10.59 9.89 15.41
C GLU A 420 11.43 8.61 15.68
N PRO A 421 12.77 8.71 15.74
CA PRO A 421 13.66 7.56 15.80
C PRO A 421 13.46 6.69 17.05
N ASP A 422 13.17 7.29 18.21
CA ASP A 422 13.03 6.56 19.48
C ASP A 422 11.86 5.57 19.47
N MET A 423 10.80 5.88 18.73
CA MET A 423 9.61 5.02 18.63
C MET A 423 9.75 3.98 17.52
N TRP A 424 10.38 4.34 16.41
CA TRP A 424 10.28 3.57 15.16
C TRP A 424 11.55 2.83 14.73
N ASN A 425 12.72 3.11 15.33
CA ASN A 425 13.95 2.40 14.99
C ASN A 425 13.88 0.88 15.26
N ILE A 426 13.22 0.46 16.34
CA ILE A 426 13.07 -0.97 16.66
C ILE A 426 12.06 -1.67 15.71
N PRO A 427 10.86 -1.11 15.45
CA PRO A 427 9.99 -1.61 14.39
C PRO A 427 10.67 -1.70 13.02
N LEU A 428 11.42 -0.66 12.63
CA LEU A 428 12.18 -0.64 11.39
C LEU A 428 13.25 -1.74 11.36
N GLU A 429 14.05 -1.89 12.41
CA GLU A 429 15.06 -2.95 12.53
C GLU A 429 14.44 -4.33 12.40
N SER A 430 13.34 -4.57 13.11
CA SER A 430 12.65 -5.86 13.06
C SER A 430 12.15 -6.17 11.65
N LYS A 431 11.63 -5.16 10.95
CA LYS A 431 11.08 -5.33 9.61
C LYS A 431 12.15 -5.55 8.56
N LEU A 432 13.23 -4.79 8.65
CA LEU A 432 14.33 -4.86 7.72
C LEU A 432 15.13 -6.16 7.92
N SER A 433 15.29 -6.62 9.17
CA SER A 433 15.87 -7.94 9.47
C SER A 433 15.02 -9.08 8.91
N GLU A 434 13.68 -9.01 9.01
CA GLU A 434 12.78 -10.00 8.40
C GLU A 434 13.02 -10.12 6.89
N VAL A 435 13.09 -8.98 6.18
CA VAL A 435 13.36 -8.96 4.73
C VAL A 435 14.71 -9.59 4.40
N VAL A 436 15.77 -9.24 5.13
CA VAL A 436 17.11 -9.81 4.91
C VAL A 436 17.12 -11.32 5.19
N ASP A 437 16.46 -11.78 6.25
CA ASP A 437 16.49 -13.18 6.67
C ASP A 437 15.68 -14.11 5.76
N PHE A 438 14.51 -13.66 5.32
CA PHE A 438 13.59 -14.49 4.54
C PHE A 438 13.66 -14.26 3.03
N HIS A 439 14.11 -13.08 2.59
CA HIS A 439 14.14 -12.71 1.17
C HIS A 439 15.54 -12.30 0.69
N GLY A 440 16.54 -12.22 1.58
CA GLY A 440 17.90 -11.78 1.24
C GLY A 440 18.54 -12.59 0.12
N TYR A 441 18.32 -13.91 0.05
CA TYR A 441 18.87 -14.79 -0.99
C TYR A 441 18.43 -14.44 -2.43
N MET A 442 17.39 -13.60 -2.58
CA MET A 442 16.90 -13.10 -3.86
C MET A 442 17.51 -11.75 -4.26
N LEU A 443 18.07 -11.04 -3.30
CA LEU A 443 18.67 -9.74 -3.49
C LEU A 443 20.12 -9.90 -3.96
N GLU A 444 20.59 -8.97 -4.79
CA GLU A 444 22.00 -8.89 -5.12
C GLU A 444 22.84 -8.69 -3.85
N HIS A 445 24.04 -9.28 -3.81
CA HIS A 445 24.92 -9.21 -2.64
C HIS A 445 25.17 -7.76 -2.18
N GLU A 446 25.28 -6.81 -3.10
CA GLU A 446 25.47 -5.40 -2.79
C GLU A 446 24.25 -4.78 -2.07
N VAL A 447 23.04 -5.15 -2.48
CA VAL A 447 21.79 -4.71 -1.82
C VAL A 447 21.69 -5.33 -0.43
N GLN A 448 21.99 -6.63 -0.28
CA GLN A 448 21.99 -7.28 1.04
C GLN A 448 22.99 -6.62 2.00
N LEU A 449 24.20 -6.30 1.52
CA LEU A 449 25.22 -5.62 2.32
C LEU A 449 24.77 -4.23 2.76
N ALA A 450 24.13 -3.46 1.87
CA ALA A 450 23.59 -2.13 2.22
C ALA A 450 22.51 -2.23 3.31
N LEU A 451 21.60 -3.21 3.22
CA LEU A 451 20.58 -3.44 4.24
C LEU A 451 21.20 -3.86 5.59
N LEU A 452 22.22 -4.72 5.57
CA LEU A 452 22.95 -5.12 6.78
C LEU A 452 23.74 -3.97 7.42
N GLU A 453 24.28 -3.05 6.63
CA GLU A 453 24.91 -1.82 7.11
C GLU A 453 23.89 -0.88 7.75
N GLU A 454 22.70 -0.73 7.16
CA GLU A 454 21.60 0.03 7.75
C GLU A 454 21.17 -0.56 9.11
N LEU A 455 21.02 -1.89 9.21
CA LEU A 455 20.73 -2.56 10.48
C LEU A 455 21.81 -2.30 11.54
N ASP A 456 23.09 -2.30 11.15
CA ASP A 456 24.18 -1.99 12.08
C ASP A 456 24.09 -0.55 12.61
N ILE A 457 23.80 0.42 11.73
CA ILE A 457 23.64 1.83 12.08
C ILE A 457 22.48 2.01 13.05
N ILE A 458 21.31 1.42 12.75
CA ILE A 458 20.13 1.50 13.62
C ILE A 458 20.48 0.94 15.01
N LEU A 459 21.15 -0.20 15.08
CA LEU A 459 21.47 -0.87 16.35
C LEU A 459 22.63 -0.23 17.13
N ALA A 460 23.45 0.62 16.51
CA ALA A 460 24.66 1.17 17.13
C ALA A 460 24.39 1.98 18.40
N GLY A 461 23.23 2.62 18.52
CA GLY A 461 22.81 3.41 19.68
C GLY A 461 22.24 2.60 20.86
N PHE A 462 21.97 1.30 20.67
CA PHE A 462 21.27 0.49 21.66
C PHE A 462 22.23 -0.29 22.56
N SER A 463 21.89 -0.37 23.86
CA SER A 463 22.78 -0.95 24.89
C SER A 463 22.39 -2.35 25.37
N SER A 464 21.22 -2.85 25.01
CA SER A 464 20.73 -4.16 25.49
C SER A 464 21.57 -5.31 24.90
N ILE A 465 21.78 -6.36 25.70
CA ILE A 465 22.60 -7.51 25.30
C ILE A 465 22.04 -8.18 24.03
N ASN A 466 20.71 -8.33 23.93
CA ASN A 466 20.07 -8.95 22.77
C ASN A 466 20.27 -8.12 21.49
N LEU A 467 20.18 -6.78 21.58
CA LEU A 467 20.41 -5.91 20.42
C LEU A 467 21.89 -5.87 20.02
N LYS A 468 22.81 -5.93 20.99
CA LYS A 468 24.25 -6.11 20.71
C LYS A 468 24.53 -7.44 19.99
N LEU A 469 23.91 -8.54 20.43
CA LEU A 469 24.04 -9.85 19.78
C LEU A 469 23.47 -9.82 18.34
N ARG A 470 22.30 -9.22 18.12
CA ARG A 470 21.74 -9.01 16.78
C ARG A 470 22.66 -8.21 15.87
N ARG A 471 23.22 -7.11 16.39
CA ARG A 471 24.20 -6.29 15.66
C ARG A 471 25.40 -7.13 15.20
N ILE A 472 25.96 -7.97 16.09
CA ILE A 472 27.05 -8.88 15.73
C ILE A 472 26.60 -9.94 14.71
N GLU A 473 25.38 -10.45 14.80
CA GLU A 473 24.80 -11.38 13.83
C GLU A 473 24.73 -10.76 12.43
N HIS A 474 24.31 -9.49 12.30
CA HIS A 474 24.28 -8.78 11.03
C HIS A 474 25.69 -8.64 10.42
N ARG A 475 26.70 -8.32 11.25
CA ARG A 475 28.11 -8.32 10.81
C ARG A 475 28.60 -9.71 10.40
N ARG A 476 28.18 -10.78 11.08
CA ARG A 476 28.48 -12.17 10.69
C ARG A 476 27.86 -12.51 9.34
N LYS A 477 26.61 -12.15 9.09
CA LYS A 477 25.93 -12.33 7.78
C LYS A 477 26.69 -11.61 6.67
N ALA A 478 27.06 -10.34 6.88
CA ALA A 478 27.86 -9.56 5.93
C ALA A 478 29.21 -10.22 5.62
N ALA A 479 29.89 -10.77 6.63
CA ALA A 479 31.15 -11.49 6.43
C ALA A 479 31.00 -12.72 5.53
N TRP A 480 29.91 -13.49 5.69
CA TRP A 480 29.63 -14.65 4.83
C TRP A 480 29.31 -14.24 3.39
N ILE A 481 28.59 -13.13 3.17
CA ILE A 481 28.39 -12.57 1.83
C ILE A 481 29.74 -12.18 1.20
N TYR A 482 30.64 -11.55 1.96
CA TYR A 482 31.99 -11.24 1.46
C TYR A 482 32.82 -12.48 1.12
N VAL A 483 32.64 -13.59 1.85
CA VAL A 483 33.25 -14.90 1.52
C VAL A 483 32.73 -15.39 0.17
N GLU A 484 31.42 -15.35 -0.07
CA GLU A 484 30.80 -15.76 -1.35
C GLU A 484 31.28 -14.89 -2.52
N MET A 485 31.45 -13.58 -2.29
CA MET A 485 32.03 -12.64 -3.25
C MET A 485 33.56 -12.77 -3.43
N LYS A 486 34.22 -13.67 -2.68
CA LYS A 486 35.69 -13.85 -2.67
C LYS A 486 36.48 -12.56 -2.32
N LYS A 487 35.94 -11.71 -1.44
CA LYS A 487 36.56 -10.45 -0.99
C LYS A 487 37.30 -10.62 0.34
N ALA A 488 38.42 -11.35 0.33
CA ALA A 488 39.16 -11.72 1.56
C ALA A 488 39.51 -10.53 2.49
N GLU A 489 39.93 -9.38 1.95
CA GLU A 489 40.24 -8.19 2.77
C GLU A 489 39.00 -7.59 3.46
N ALA A 490 37.83 -7.66 2.82
CA ALA A 490 36.56 -7.23 3.42
C ALA A 490 36.12 -8.19 4.54
N VAL A 491 36.34 -9.49 4.36
CA VAL A 491 36.12 -10.50 5.41
C VAL A 491 37.03 -10.21 6.62
N LYS A 492 38.34 -9.99 6.40
CA LYS A 492 39.30 -9.66 7.49
C LYS A 492 38.88 -8.42 8.27
N ARG A 493 38.49 -7.36 7.58
CA ARG A 493 38.00 -6.13 8.22
C ARG A 493 36.76 -6.42 9.07
N THR A 494 35.79 -7.14 8.50
CA THR A 494 34.54 -7.48 9.19
C THR A 494 34.77 -8.37 10.41
N ILE A 495 35.73 -9.31 10.35
CA ILE A 495 36.17 -10.09 11.53
C ILE A 495 36.68 -9.17 12.63
N GLY A 496 37.50 -8.17 12.29
CA GLY A 496 38.00 -7.19 13.26
C GLY A 496 36.88 -6.44 13.97
N GLU A 497 35.82 -6.08 13.24
CA GLU A 497 34.63 -5.42 13.78
C GLU A 497 33.80 -6.35 14.66
N ILE A 498 33.58 -7.61 14.24
CA ILE A 498 32.90 -8.64 15.05
C ILE A 498 33.62 -8.84 16.39
N VAL A 499 34.96 -8.94 16.37
CA VAL A 499 35.79 -9.10 17.57
C VAL A 499 35.78 -7.84 18.45
N ALA A 500 35.70 -6.65 17.86
CA ALA A 500 35.56 -5.42 18.63
C ALA A 500 34.22 -5.39 19.36
N LEU A 501 33.11 -5.68 18.67
CA LEU A 501 31.77 -5.71 19.24
C LEU A 501 31.60 -6.81 20.28
N SER A 502 32.22 -7.98 20.10
CA SER A 502 32.12 -9.08 21.07
C SER A 502 32.80 -8.77 22.41
N LYS A 503 33.82 -7.90 22.44
CA LYS A 503 34.44 -7.43 23.69
C LYS A 503 33.45 -6.68 24.58
N ASP A 504 32.48 -5.98 24.00
CA ASP A 504 31.45 -5.24 24.74
C ASP A 504 30.42 -6.15 25.43
N LEU A 505 30.50 -7.47 25.21
CA LEU A 505 29.71 -8.49 25.90
C LEU A 505 30.45 -9.09 27.10
N THR A 506 31.76 -8.85 27.23
CA THR A 506 32.58 -9.40 28.31
C THR A 506 32.19 -8.82 29.67
N GLY A 507 32.20 -9.65 30.72
CA GLY A 507 31.84 -9.23 32.09
C GLY A 507 30.34 -9.17 32.39
N HIS A 508 29.46 -9.31 31.38
CA HIS A 508 28.02 -9.42 31.59
C HIS A 508 27.61 -10.85 32.00
N LYS A 509 26.58 -10.96 32.85
CA LYS A 509 25.94 -12.24 33.17
C LYS A 509 25.00 -12.62 32.02
N LEU A 510 25.37 -13.64 31.25
CA LEU A 510 24.62 -14.10 30.08
C LEU A 510 23.68 -15.25 30.44
N ALA A 511 22.49 -15.26 29.82
CA ALA A 511 21.63 -16.44 29.81
C ALA A 511 22.25 -17.57 28.95
N GLN A 512 21.74 -18.79 29.06
CA GLN A 512 22.34 -19.97 28.43
C GLN A 512 22.34 -19.90 26.90
N ASP A 513 21.26 -19.37 26.33
CA ASP A 513 21.09 -19.07 24.91
C ASP A 513 22.05 -17.98 24.44
N GLN A 514 22.17 -16.88 25.19
CA GLN A 514 23.13 -15.80 24.91
C GLN A 514 24.58 -16.30 24.98
N LEU A 515 24.90 -17.17 25.94
CA LEU A 515 26.21 -17.81 26.04
C LEU A 515 26.50 -18.67 24.80
N ALA A 516 25.51 -19.43 24.33
CA ALA A 516 25.65 -20.21 23.10
C ALA A 516 25.93 -19.31 21.88
N GLU A 517 25.27 -18.17 21.78
CA GLU A 517 25.52 -17.18 20.72
C GLU A 517 26.92 -16.58 20.80
N THR A 518 27.42 -16.25 22.00
CA THR A 518 28.81 -15.78 22.15
C THR A 518 29.84 -16.80 21.68
N VAL A 519 29.62 -18.08 21.99
CA VAL A 519 30.48 -19.15 21.46
C VAL A 519 30.31 -19.29 19.95
N ALA A 520 29.10 -19.15 19.43
CA ALA A 520 28.85 -19.20 17.98
C ALA A 520 29.57 -18.07 17.23
N ILE A 521 29.68 -16.87 17.83
CA ILE A 521 30.46 -15.75 17.31
C ILE A 521 31.94 -16.13 17.19
N ASP A 522 32.55 -16.64 18.27
CA ASP A 522 33.96 -17.03 18.27
C ASP A 522 34.24 -18.17 17.27
N VAL A 523 33.36 -19.16 17.22
CA VAL A 523 33.44 -20.28 16.28
C VAL A 523 33.37 -19.79 14.83
N ASP A 524 32.45 -18.87 14.51
CA ASP A 524 32.33 -18.30 13.18
C ASP A 524 33.53 -17.44 12.78
N VAL A 525 34.15 -16.72 13.73
CA VAL A 525 35.40 -15.99 13.45
C VAL A 525 36.50 -16.95 12.98
N CYS A 526 36.68 -18.09 13.65
CA CYS A 526 37.64 -19.11 13.19
C CYS A 526 37.23 -19.70 11.83
N ARG A 527 35.94 -19.95 11.59
CA ARG A 527 35.46 -20.42 10.28
C ARG A 527 35.72 -19.42 9.15
N LEU A 528 35.48 -18.13 9.39
CA LEU A 528 35.71 -17.08 8.41
C LEU A 528 37.21 -16.94 8.09
N LYS A 529 38.09 -17.08 9.10
CA LYS A 529 39.54 -17.16 8.88
C LYS A 529 39.91 -18.37 8.02
N ALA A 530 39.35 -19.54 8.32
CA ALA A 530 39.58 -20.73 7.51
C ALA A 530 39.19 -20.53 6.04
N GLU A 531 38.07 -19.85 5.77
CA GLU A 531 37.66 -19.55 4.38
C GLU A 531 38.60 -18.57 3.68
N ILE A 532 39.13 -17.55 4.39
CA ILE A 532 40.18 -16.68 3.84
C ILE A 532 41.41 -17.52 3.46
N GLU A 533 41.88 -18.39 4.36
CA GLU A 533 43.04 -19.24 4.10
C GLU A 533 42.79 -20.23 2.94
N ILE A 534 41.58 -20.78 2.81
CA ILE A 534 41.19 -21.61 1.67
C ILE A 534 41.24 -20.82 0.36
N GLN A 535 40.72 -19.58 0.34
CA GLN A 535 40.78 -18.71 -0.84
C GLN A 535 42.22 -18.34 -1.23
N MET A 536 43.12 -18.29 -0.25
CA MET A 536 44.55 -18.05 -0.45
C MET A 536 45.36 -19.33 -0.77
N GLY A 537 44.74 -20.51 -0.74
CA GLY A 537 45.39 -21.80 -0.97
C GLY A 537 46.19 -22.35 0.24
N ASN A 538 46.05 -21.73 1.41
CA ASN A 538 46.75 -22.08 2.65
C ASN A 538 45.95 -23.11 3.46
N TYR A 539 45.71 -24.29 2.88
CA TYR A 539 44.82 -25.31 3.46
C TYR A 539 45.25 -25.85 4.83
N GLN A 540 46.54 -25.80 5.18
CA GLN A 540 47.02 -26.19 6.51
C GLN A 540 46.59 -25.21 7.60
N ALA A 541 46.62 -23.91 7.31
CA ALA A 541 46.15 -22.88 8.23
C ALA A 541 44.62 -22.99 8.38
N ALA A 542 43.91 -23.15 7.26
CA ALA A 542 42.47 -23.38 7.28
C ALA A 542 42.06 -24.61 8.11
N ARG A 543 42.78 -25.72 7.98
CA ARG A 543 42.56 -26.92 8.80
C ARG A 543 42.71 -26.62 10.29
N SER A 544 43.73 -25.83 10.67
CA SER A 544 43.96 -25.45 12.07
C SER A 544 42.80 -24.62 12.62
N ASP A 545 42.34 -23.63 11.85
CA ASP A 545 41.22 -22.76 12.25
C ASP A 545 39.90 -23.56 12.39
N LEU A 546 39.61 -24.48 11.45
CA LEU A 546 38.43 -25.36 11.56
C LEU A 546 38.50 -26.30 12.76
N ALA A 547 39.69 -26.78 13.12
CA ALA A 547 39.89 -27.63 14.30
C ALA A 547 39.70 -26.83 15.60
N GLU A 548 40.17 -25.58 15.64
CA GLU A 548 39.91 -24.66 16.74
C GLU A 548 38.41 -24.39 16.91
N SER A 549 37.68 -24.16 15.80
CA SER A 549 36.22 -24.03 15.80
C SER A 549 35.52 -25.23 16.45
N LEU A 550 35.91 -26.47 16.14
CA LEU A 550 35.32 -27.67 16.78
C LEU A 550 35.65 -27.73 18.27
N SER A 551 36.90 -27.41 18.65
CA SER A 551 37.32 -27.40 20.05
C SER A 551 36.52 -26.42 20.91
N LEU A 552 36.16 -25.25 20.36
CA LEU A 552 35.30 -24.28 21.05
C LEU A 552 33.89 -24.83 21.30
N ILE A 553 33.29 -25.50 20.32
CA ILE A 553 31.97 -26.15 20.46
C ILE A 553 32.05 -27.24 21.53
N GLU A 554 33.06 -28.11 21.50
CA GLU A 554 33.25 -29.18 22.48
C GLU A 554 33.38 -28.64 23.91
N LYS A 555 34.19 -27.60 24.11
CA LYS A 555 34.35 -26.93 25.42
C LYS A 555 33.02 -26.39 25.96
N TYR A 556 32.16 -25.86 25.09
CA TYR A 556 30.83 -25.42 25.49
C TYR A 556 29.93 -26.60 25.87
N THR A 557 29.86 -27.63 25.02
CA THR A 557 29.00 -28.81 25.23
C THR A 557 29.38 -29.62 26.48
N LEU A 558 30.64 -29.58 26.91
CA LEU A 558 31.08 -30.21 28.17
C LEU A 558 30.43 -29.59 29.43
N ARG A 559 29.96 -28.34 29.34
CA ARG A 559 29.48 -27.56 30.49
C ARG A 559 28.03 -27.11 30.37
N ASN A 560 27.41 -27.30 29.21
CA ASN A 560 26.09 -26.75 28.88
C ASN A 560 25.25 -27.73 28.06
N ASN A 561 23.93 -27.52 28.03
CA ASN A 561 23.02 -28.30 27.18
C ASN A 561 23.27 -28.03 25.68
N ALA A 562 22.74 -28.93 24.84
CA ALA A 562 22.79 -28.78 23.39
C ALA A 562 22.17 -27.45 22.93
N SER A 563 22.83 -26.79 21.99
CA SER A 563 22.36 -25.57 21.33
C SER A 563 22.12 -25.85 19.84
N SER A 564 20.95 -25.47 19.33
CA SER A 564 20.59 -25.66 17.92
C SER A 564 21.54 -24.88 16.99
N VAL A 565 21.97 -23.68 17.39
CA VAL A 565 22.88 -22.82 16.63
C VAL A 565 24.27 -23.44 16.54
N LEU A 566 24.80 -23.97 17.65
CA LEU A 566 26.10 -24.65 17.63
C LEU A 566 26.04 -25.98 16.88
N SER A 567 24.95 -26.74 16.97
CA SER A 567 24.76 -27.97 16.18
C SER A 567 24.74 -27.68 14.67
N ARG A 568 24.09 -26.58 14.25
CA ARG A 568 24.12 -26.10 12.86
C ARG A 568 25.55 -25.81 12.39
N ILE A 569 26.29 -25.07 13.20
CA ILE A 569 27.65 -24.66 12.85
C ILE A 569 28.60 -25.88 12.85
N LYS A 570 28.47 -26.78 13.83
CA LYS A 570 29.22 -28.06 13.89
C LYS A 570 29.04 -28.88 12.62
N PHE A 571 27.80 -29.04 12.15
CA PHE A 571 27.51 -29.71 10.89
C PHE A 571 28.28 -29.06 9.71
N ASN A 572 28.18 -27.74 9.57
CA ASN A 572 28.86 -27.02 8.48
C ASN A 572 30.39 -27.17 8.54
N ILE A 573 30.98 -27.19 9.74
CA ILE A 573 32.42 -27.41 9.92
C ILE A 573 32.81 -28.81 9.44
N HIS A 574 32.09 -29.85 9.84
CA HIS A 574 32.37 -31.22 9.40
C HIS A 574 32.23 -31.37 7.89
N ILE A 575 31.19 -30.79 7.30
CA ILE A 575 31.05 -30.74 5.83
C ILE A 575 32.29 -30.08 5.21
N ARG A 576 32.74 -28.95 5.75
CA ARG A 576 33.89 -28.23 5.19
C ARG A 576 35.18 -29.02 5.27
N PHE A 577 35.41 -29.78 6.34
CA PHE A 577 36.53 -30.72 6.41
C PHE A 577 36.50 -31.74 5.26
N THR A 578 35.33 -32.31 4.92
CA THR A 578 35.23 -33.28 3.81
C THR A 578 35.61 -32.71 2.44
N GLU A 579 35.55 -31.38 2.29
CA GLU A 579 35.86 -30.63 1.07
C GLU A 579 37.33 -30.18 0.98
N LEU A 580 38.15 -30.39 2.01
CA LEU A 580 39.58 -30.05 1.99
C LEU A 580 40.37 -30.96 1.02
N PRO A 581 41.39 -30.44 0.30
CA PRO A 581 42.20 -31.25 -0.59
C PRO A 581 42.97 -32.35 0.17
N ARG A 582 43.07 -33.53 -0.46
CA ARG A 582 43.63 -34.75 0.16
C ARG A 582 45.06 -34.62 0.73
N PRO A 583 45.98 -33.78 0.21
CA PRO A 583 47.28 -33.57 0.85
C PRO A 583 47.20 -32.98 2.27
N TYR A 584 46.09 -32.32 2.62
CA TYR A 584 45.91 -31.62 3.89
C TYR A 584 44.94 -32.33 4.84
N LEU A 585 44.11 -33.24 4.33
CA LEU A 585 43.23 -34.10 5.13
C LEU A 585 43.21 -35.51 4.55
N SER A 586 43.57 -36.50 5.35
CA SER A 586 43.59 -37.88 4.89
C SER A 586 42.18 -38.37 4.55
N VAL A 587 42.08 -39.34 3.63
CA VAL A 587 40.78 -39.90 3.23
C VAL A 587 40.04 -40.52 4.43
N ARG A 588 40.79 -41.08 5.39
CA ARG A 588 40.23 -41.60 6.64
C ARG A 588 39.64 -40.50 7.53
N GLU A 589 40.38 -39.43 7.77
CA GLU A 589 39.88 -38.28 8.55
C GLU A 589 38.68 -37.62 7.87
N ALA A 590 38.69 -37.51 6.55
CA ALA A 590 37.54 -37.00 5.79
C ALA A 590 36.29 -37.87 5.98
N ALA A 591 36.45 -39.20 6.01
CA ALA A 591 35.36 -40.14 6.29
C ALA A 591 34.87 -40.04 7.74
N GLU A 592 35.76 -39.85 8.73
CA GLU A 592 35.39 -39.59 10.13
C GLU A 592 34.52 -38.34 10.24
N HIS A 593 34.87 -37.26 9.55
CA HIS A 593 34.04 -36.05 9.50
C HIS A 593 32.72 -36.24 8.75
N ALA A 594 32.67 -37.08 7.71
CA ALA A 594 31.41 -37.43 7.05
C ALA A 594 30.45 -38.20 7.98
N VAL A 595 30.98 -39.10 8.83
CA VAL A 595 30.21 -39.79 9.88
C VAL A 595 29.66 -38.78 10.89
N GLU A 596 30.51 -37.86 11.39
CA GLU A 596 30.07 -36.82 12.34
C GLU A 596 29.03 -35.88 11.73
N ALA A 597 29.15 -35.52 10.45
CA ALA A 597 28.16 -34.71 9.75
C ALA A 597 26.80 -35.43 9.66
N ALA A 598 26.79 -36.73 9.38
CA ALA A 598 25.56 -37.53 9.40
C ALA A 598 24.96 -37.63 10.81
N ALA A 599 25.80 -37.78 11.84
CA ALA A 599 25.39 -37.92 13.24
C ALA A 599 24.90 -36.61 13.88
N SER A 600 25.31 -35.44 13.35
CA SER A 600 25.05 -34.13 13.97
C SER A 600 23.56 -33.74 14.05
N GLY A 601 22.67 -34.44 13.34
CA GLY A 601 21.22 -34.40 13.54
C GLY A 601 20.49 -33.07 13.28
N TRP A 602 21.21 -31.99 12.94
CA TRP A 602 20.63 -30.64 12.82
C TRP A 602 19.60 -30.51 11.70
N SER A 603 19.86 -31.09 10.53
CA SER A 603 18.88 -31.14 9.44
C SER A 603 19.12 -32.35 8.55
N ILE A 604 18.24 -33.34 8.64
CA ILE A 604 18.29 -34.52 7.78
C ILE A 604 18.18 -34.14 6.29
N GLN A 605 17.48 -33.07 5.95
CA GLN A 605 17.38 -32.56 4.58
C GLN A 605 18.75 -32.13 4.03
N ARG A 606 19.57 -31.45 4.84
CA ARG A 606 20.92 -31.02 4.43
C ARG A 606 21.86 -32.22 4.21
N VAL A 607 21.71 -33.28 5.02
CA VAL A 607 22.43 -34.54 4.83
C VAL A 607 21.96 -35.23 3.54
N VAL A 608 20.66 -35.26 3.26
CA VAL A 608 20.07 -35.84 2.04
C VAL A 608 20.60 -35.17 0.77
N LEU A 609 20.68 -33.83 0.75
CA LEU A 609 21.24 -33.07 -0.37
C LEU A 609 22.71 -33.40 -0.65
N ARG A 610 23.46 -33.81 0.38
CA ARG A 610 24.89 -34.15 0.32
C ARG A 610 25.15 -35.65 0.43
N PHE A 611 24.11 -36.48 0.36
CA PHE A 611 24.23 -37.91 0.62
C PHE A 611 25.22 -38.57 -0.33
N ILE A 612 25.13 -38.27 -1.63
CA ILE A 612 26.03 -38.81 -2.65
C ILE A 612 27.49 -38.42 -2.36
N THR A 613 27.77 -37.14 -2.09
CA THR A 613 29.14 -36.65 -1.88
C THR A 613 29.75 -37.18 -0.58
N LEU A 614 28.99 -37.19 0.52
CA LEU A 614 29.44 -37.75 1.80
C LEU A 614 29.70 -39.25 1.70
N SER A 615 28.82 -39.99 1.02
CA SER A 615 28.98 -41.42 0.83
C SER A 615 30.24 -41.76 0.02
N ARG A 616 30.54 -40.99 -1.04
CA ARG A 616 31.79 -41.17 -1.81
C ARG A 616 33.02 -41.01 -0.92
N VAL A 617 33.07 -39.97 -0.09
CA VAL A 617 34.21 -39.74 0.83
C VAL A 617 34.40 -40.94 1.78
N VAL A 618 33.31 -41.51 2.29
CA VAL A 618 33.37 -42.66 3.19
C VAL A 618 33.80 -43.93 2.46
N ILE A 619 33.28 -44.19 1.26
CA ILE A 619 33.66 -45.35 0.43
C ILE A 619 35.15 -45.27 0.03
N GLU A 620 35.62 -44.09 -0.39
CA GLU A 620 37.02 -43.85 -0.77
C GLU A 620 38.01 -44.16 0.37
N SER A 621 37.58 -44.08 1.64
CA SER A 621 38.44 -44.38 2.78
C SER A 621 38.86 -45.85 2.86
N GLY A 622 38.15 -46.75 2.17
CA GLY A 622 38.36 -48.20 2.25
C GLY A 622 38.11 -48.78 3.66
N SER A 623 37.50 -48.02 4.58
CA SER A 623 37.20 -48.46 5.93
C SER A 623 35.77 -48.98 6.03
N ASP A 624 35.63 -50.30 6.09
CA ASP A 624 34.33 -50.96 6.31
C ASP A 624 33.67 -50.47 7.60
N ALA A 625 34.46 -50.27 8.66
CA ALA A 625 33.98 -49.76 9.94
C ALA A 625 33.41 -48.34 9.86
N LEU A 626 34.06 -47.42 9.14
CA LEU A 626 33.52 -46.06 8.94
C LEU A 626 32.30 -46.05 8.02
N THR A 627 32.27 -46.94 7.02
CA THR A 627 31.12 -47.11 6.12
C THR A 627 29.87 -47.54 6.89
N VAL A 628 30.01 -48.54 7.77
CA VAL A 628 28.92 -48.99 8.63
C VAL A 628 28.51 -47.89 9.61
N LYS A 629 29.46 -47.23 10.29
CA LYS A 629 29.16 -46.10 11.19
C LYS A 629 28.43 -44.95 10.50
N PHE A 630 28.79 -44.62 9.26
CA PHE A 630 28.11 -43.58 8.47
C PHE A 630 26.65 -43.97 8.21
N CYS A 631 26.41 -45.22 7.81
CA CYS A 631 25.06 -45.72 7.59
C CYS A 631 24.25 -45.77 8.90
N GLU A 632 24.87 -46.18 10.01
CA GLU A 632 24.24 -46.13 11.34
C GLU A 632 23.91 -44.69 11.76
N ALA A 633 24.82 -43.73 11.52
CA ALA A 633 24.56 -42.32 11.81
C ALA A 633 23.43 -41.75 10.95
N LEU A 634 23.34 -42.16 9.69
CA LEU A 634 22.30 -41.73 8.76
C LEU A 634 20.91 -42.28 9.13
N PHE A 635 20.83 -43.54 9.58
CA PHE A 635 19.55 -44.23 9.83
C PHE A 635 19.20 -44.46 11.31
N GLY A 636 20.11 -44.19 12.25
CA GLY A 636 19.97 -44.53 13.66
C GLY A 636 19.00 -43.67 14.47
N GLY A 637 18.43 -42.61 13.88
CA GLY A 637 17.42 -41.74 14.51
C GLY A 637 15.97 -42.12 14.18
N ASP A 638 15.03 -41.19 14.35
CA ASP A 638 13.67 -41.32 13.78
C ASP A 638 13.80 -41.64 12.29
N ASN A 639 13.04 -42.61 11.77
CA ASN A 639 12.93 -43.11 10.39
C ASN A 639 12.76 -42.05 9.26
N ARG A 640 13.00 -40.78 9.51
CA ARG A 640 12.93 -39.62 8.61
C ARG A 640 13.96 -39.68 7.48
N ALA A 641 15.16 -40.22 7.71
CA ALA A 641 16.22 -40.26 6.69
C ALA A 641 15.81 -41.02 5.43
N ARG A 642 15.32 -42.26 5.58
CA ARG A 642 14.83 -43.09 4.47
C ARG A 642 13.69 -42.43 3.69
N VAL A 643 12.76 -41.76 4.38
CA VAL A 643 11.64 -41.05 3.75
C VAL A 643 12.12 -39.82 2.97
N GLN A 644 13.04 -39.04 3.54
CA GLN A 644 13.56 -37.82 2.90
C GLN A 644 14.46 -38.13 1.71
N LEU A 645 15.31 -39.17 1.80
CA LEU A 645 16.07 -39.70 0.65
C LEU A 645 15.11 -40.10 -0.48
N GLY A 646 14.08 -40.89 -0.15
CA GLY A 646 13.03 -41.30 -1.10
C GLY A 646 12.35 -40.14 -1.78
N ASN A 647 11.89 -39.16 -1.00
CA ASN A 647 11.16 -37.99 -1.49
C ASN A 647 12.01 -37.07 -2.36
N TYR A 648 13.29 -36.88 -2.02
CA TYR A 648 14.19 -36.00 -2.74
C TYR A 648 14.66 -36.65 -4.04
N TYR A 649 15.34 -37.80 -3.98
CA TYR A 649 15.88 -38.47 -5.17
C TYR A 649 14.77 -39.00 -6.09
N GLY A 650 13.57 -39.30 -5.57
CA GLY A 650 12.40 -39.64 -6.38
C GLY A 650 11.80 -38.49 -7.21
N ARG A 651 12.31 -37.27 -7.09
CA ARG A 651 11.92 -36.09 -7.90
C ARG A 651 12.94 -35.74 -8.98
N TYR A 652 14.18 -36.22 -8.88
CA TYR A 652 15.29 -35.82 -9.75
C TYR A 652 15.92 -37.05 -10.44
N PRO A 653 15.50 -37.38 -11.67
CA PRO A 653 15.91 -38.62 -12.35
C PRO A 653 17.42 -38.78 -12.51
N GLU A 654 18.12 -37.70 -12.86
CA GLU A 654 19.59 -37.70 -13.02
C GLU A 654 20.30 -38.04 -11.70
N GLN A 655 19.83 -37.49 -10.58
CA GLN A 655 20.40 -37.76 -9.26
C GLN A 655 19.99 -39.14 -8.71
N ALA A 656 18.88 -39.70 -9.17
CA ALA A 656 18.40 -41.00 -8.72
C ALA A 656 19.29 -42.15 -9.17
N VAL A 657 19.86 -42.07 -10.38
CA VAL A 657 20.84 -43.06 -10.86
C VAL A 657 22.07 -43.09 -9.96
N ASP A 658 22.60 -41.91 -9.62
CA ASP A 658 23.75 -41.80 -8.71
C ASP A 658 23.42 -42.27 -7.29
N PHE A 659 22.19 -42.00 -6.82
CA PHE A 659 21.70 -42.53 -5.55
C PHE A 659 21.75 -44.06 -5.53
N PHE A 660 21.22 -44.75 -6.54
CA PHE A 660 21.22 -46.22 -6.57
C PHE A 660 22.64 -46.81 -6.64
N LYS A 661 23.53 -46.20 -7.43
CA LYS A 661 24.95 -46.61 -7.49
C LYS A 661 25.63 -46.52 -6.13
N ILE A 662 25.51 -45.36 -5.48
CA ILE A 662 26.10 -45.14 -4.15
C ILE A 662 25.48 -46.04 -3.10
N ALA A 663 24.16 -46.20 -3.09
CA ALA A 663 23.48 -47.13 -2.19
C ALA A 663 23.99 -48.56 -2.39
N ARG A 664 24.19 -49.01 -3.63
CA ARG A 664 24.75 -50.33 -3.95
C ARG A 664 26.16 -50.50 -3.43
N GLU A 665 27.02 -49.50 -3.59
CA GLU A 665 28.38 -49.52 -3.06
C GLU A 665 28.39 -49.60 -1.53
N LEU A 666 27.62 -48.75 -0.84
CA LEU A 666 27.48 -48.79 0.62
C LEU A 666 26.96 -50.14 1.10
N VAL A 667 25.87 -50.64 0.51
CA VAL A 667 25.26 -51.92 0.88
C VAL A 667 26.25 -53.07 0.65
N SER A 668 27.06 -53.04 -0.42
CA SER A 668 28.07 -54.06 -0.70
C SER A 668 29.14 -54.20 0.39
N VAL A 669 29.40 -53.12 1.15
CA VAL A 669 30.27 -53.11 2.32
C VAL A 669 29.49 -53.55 3.56
N VAL A 670 28.30 -52.99 3.77
CA VAL A 670 27.45 -53.30 4.94
C VAL A 670 27.12 -54.80 5.05
N ILE A 671 26.79 -55.48 3.95
CA ILE A 671 26.44 -56.92 3.99
C ILE A 671 27.60 -57.84 4.41
N LYS A 672 28.86 -57.35 4.39
CA LYS A 672 30.04 -58.11 4.82
C LYS A 672 30.32 -57.96 6.31
N HIS A 673 29.58 -57.10 7.02
CA HIS A 673 29.80 -56.83 8.43
C HIS A 673 29.49 -58.06 9.29
N GLU A 674 30.31 -58.32 10.32
CA GLU A 674 30.20 -59.52 11.17
C GLU A 674 28.87 -59.59 11.92
N ASP A 675 28.37 -58.43 12.37
CA ASP A 675 27.07 -58.31 13.02
C ASP A 675 25.94 -58.23 11.97
N ARG A 676 25.27 -59.37 11.77
CA ARG A 676 24.13 -59.49 10.84
C ARG A 676 22.93 -58.64 11.27
N SER A 677 22.76 -58.36 12.56
CA SER A 677 21.62 -57.57 13.03
C SER A 677 21.72 -56.11 12.57
N ARG A 678 22.92 -55.53 12.66
CA ARG A 678 23.21 -54.19 12.13
C ARG A 678 23.04 -54.12 10.62
N SER A 679 23.59 -55.12 9.92
CA SER A 679 23.50 -55.22 8.46
C SER A 679 22.04 -55.25 8.00
N PHE A 680 21.21 -56.04 8.68
CA PHE A 680 19.78 -56.16 8.39
C PHE A 680 19.03 -54.84 8.57
N VAL A 681 19.27 -54.11 9.67
CA VAL A 681 18.62 -52.81 9.94
C VAL A 681 18.99 -51.77 8.87
N ILE A 682 20.27 -51.63 8.55
CA ILE A 682 20.74 -50.67 7.54
C ILE A 682 20.18 -51.03 6.14
N CYS A 683 20.23 -52.31 5.76
CA CYS A 683 19.70 -52.76 4.48
C CYS A 683 18.19 -52.57 4.38
N THR A 684 17.44 -52.78 5.47
CA THR A 684 16.00 -52.49 5.53
C THR A 684 15.72 -51.01 5.27
N ALA A 685 16.46 -50.10 5.92
CA ALA A 685 16.29 -48.66 5.71
C ALA A 685 16.63 -48.22 4.28
N PHE A 686 17.69 -48.79 3.68
CA PHE A 686 18.01 -48.54 2.27
C PHE A 686 16.98 -49.12 1.31
N SER A 687 16.45 -50.31 1.58
CA SER A 687 15.39 -50.94 0.77
C SER A 687 14.15 -50.05 0.71
N GLU A 688 13.70 -49.54 1.86
CA GLU A 688 12.57 -48.62 1.93
C GLU A 688 12.84 -47.29 1.21
N ALA A 689 14.03 -46.71 1.38
CA ALA A 689 14.42 -45.49 0.68
C ALA A 689 14.43 -45.71 -0.85
N ALA A 690 15.04 -46.80 -1.32
CA ALA A 690 15.12 -47.19 -2.72
C ALA A 690 13.73 -47.41 -3.34
N SER A 691 12.83 -48.07 -2.62
CA SER A 691 11.44 -48.26 -3.03
C SER A 691 10.70 -46.92 -3.19
N LEU A 692 10.87 -45.99 -2.24
CA LEU A 692 10.29 -44.65 -2.32
C LEU A 692 10.83 -43.81 -3.48
N VAL A 693 12.14 -43.87 -3.77
CA VAL A 693 12.73 -43.21 -4.95
C VAL A 693 12.07 -43.76 -6.21
N LEU A 694 12.03 -45.09 -6.38
CA LEU A 694 11.43 -45.73 -7.56
C LEU A 694 9.95 -45.34 -7.71
N LYS A 695 9.18 -45.34 -6.62
CA LYS A 695 7.77 -44.88 -6.60
C LYS A 695 7.62 -43.45 -7.11
N GLY A 696 8.49 -42.55 -6.64
CA GLY A 696 8.50 -41.14 -7.05
C GLY A 696 8.76 -40.96 -8.54
N LEU A 697 9.64 -41.78 -9.11
CA LEU A 697 10.01 -41.74 -10.53
C LEU A 697 8.95 -42.39 -11.42
N ILE A 698 8.32 -43.48 -11.00
CA ILE A 698 7.20 -44.11 -11.73
C ILE A 698 6.06 -43.10 -11.91
N ARG A 699 5.71 -42.37 -10.85
CA ARG A 699 4.69 -41.31 -10.90
C ARG A 699 5.05 -40.18 -11.88
N ARG A 700 6.34 -40.03 -12.18
CA ARG A 700 6.89 -39.01 -13.07
C ARG A 700 7.55 -39.61 -14.30
N ARG A 701 7.10 -40.79 -14.76
CA ARG A 701 7.76 -41.52 -15.84
C ARG A 701 7.94 -40.72 -17.13
N HIS A 702 7.03 -39.79 -17.39
CA HIS A 702 7.08 -38.87 -18.54
C HIS A 702 8.23 -37.86 -18.48
N SER A 703 8.79 -37.57 -17.31
CA SER A 703 9.92 -36.65 -17.12
C SER A 703 11.28 -37.36 -17.09
N VAL A 704 11.33 -38.66 -17.41
CA VAL A 704 12.55 -39.47 -17.42
C VAL A 704 12.85 -39.93 -18.85
N LYS A 705 14.07 -39.69 -19.35
CA LYS A 705 14.51 -40.20 -20.66
C LYS A 705 14.59 -41.73 -20.64
N GLU A 706 14.37 -42.37 -21.78
CA GLU A 706 14.32 -43.83 -21.88
C GLU A 706 15.66 -44.51 -21.54
N GLU A 707 16.77 -43.87 -21.93
CA GLU A 707 18.13 -44.31 -21.61
C GLU A 707 18.39 -44.27 -20.09
N ASP A 708 18.03 -43.16 -19.45
CA ASP A 708 18.17 -42.97 -17.99
C ASP A 708 17.29 -43.97 -17.21
N TRP A 709 16.07 -44.24 -17.71
CA TRP A 709 15.17 -45.23 -17.11
C TRP A 709 15.74 -46.64 -17.16
N THR A 710 16.34 -47.03 -18.29
CA THR A 710 16.97 -48.34 -18.46
C THR A 710 18.14 -48.53 -17.51
N LEU A 711 19.00 -47.51 -17.40
CA LEU A 711 20.14 -47.50 -16.47
C LEU A 711 19.67 -47.56 -15.01
N LEU A 712 18.63 -46.81 -14.67
CA LEU A 712 18.06 -46.76 -13.33
C LEU A 712 17.49 -48.11 -12.89
N MET A 713 16.71 -48.76 -13.76
CA MET A 713 16.15 -50.08 -13.47
C MET A 713 17.26 -51.12 -13.29
N ASN A 714 18.32 -51.06 -14.10
CA ASN A 714 19.47 -51.95 -13.94
C ASN A 714 20.17 -51.76 -12.57
N GLU A 715 20.45 -50.51 -12.15
CA GLU A 715 21.05 -50.26 -10.84
C GLU A 715 20.11 -50.65 -9.68
N PHE A 716 18.79 -50.47 -9.85
CA PHE A 716 17.78 -50.91 -8.88
C PHE A 716 17.76 -52.45 -8.73
N ASP A 717 17.80 -53.19 -9.83
CA ASP A 717 17.81 -54.67 -9.82
C ASP A 717 19.10 -55.22 -9.17
N LEU A 718 20.24 -54.60 -9.48
CA LEU A 718 21.53 -54.94 -8.85
C LEU A 718 21.51 -54.68 -7.35
N LEU A 719 20.95 -53.55 -6.91
CA LEU A 719 20.78 -53.23 -5.49
C LEU A 719 19.81 -54.21 -4.81
N SER A 720 18.71 -54.57 -5.46
CA SER A 720 17.72 -55.54 -4.97
C SER A 720 18.36 -56.91 -4.70
N THR A 721 19.23 -57.35 -5.61
CA THR A 721 19.98 -58.61 -5.46
C THR A 721 20.89 -58.61 -4.21
N LEU A 722 21.38 -57.44 -3.77
CA LEU A 722 22.16 -57.34 -2.54
C LEU A 722 21.29 -57.44 -1.28
N PHE A 723 20.07 -56.89 -1.30
CA PHE A 723 19.13 -56.99 -0.17
C PHE A 723 18.68 -58.44 0.07
N ASP A 724 18.44 -59.20 -1.00
CA ASP A 724 18.06 -60.62 -0.90
C ASP A 724 19.10 -61.45 -0.13
N ARG A 725 20.40 -61.14 -0.25
CA ARG A 725 21.48 -61.85 0.44
C ARG A 725 21.41 -61.75 1.96
N VAL A 726 20.74 -60.73 2.48
CA VAL A 726 20.54 -60.50 3.92
C VAL A 726 19.08 -60.70 4.35
N GLY A 727 18.23 -61.23 3.46
CA GLY A 727 16.82 -61.50 3.76
C GLY A 727 15.96 -60.24 3.86
N VAL A 728 16.37 -59.13 3.26
CA VAL A 728 15.59 -57.89 3.18
C VAL A 728 14.86 -57.85 1.84
N HIS A 729 13.53 -57.73 1.88
CA HIS A 729 12.72 -57.58 0.68
C HIS A 729 12.57 -56.11 0.30
N ILE A 730 12.55 -55.81 -1.01
CA ILE A 730 12.25 -54.48 -1.53
C ILE A 730 10.90 -54.48 -2.26
N GLU A 731 10.02 -53.54 -1.91
CA GLU A 731 8.74 -53.38 -2.60
C GLU A 731 8.97 -52.82 -4.01
N ALA A 732 8.78 -53.66 -5.02
CA ALA A 732 8.75 -53.25 -6.42
C ALA A 732 7.36 -52.68 -6.75
N HIS A 733 7.27 -51.36 -6.88
CA HIS A 733 6.04 -50.71 -7.33
C HIS A 733 5.87 -50.94 -8.85
N ASN A 734 4.85 -51.68 -9.28
CA ASN A 734 4.57 -51.93 -10.70
C ASN A 734 3.54 -50.93 -11.25
N SER A 735 3.88 -50.24 -12.35
CA SER A 735 3.22 -49.03 -12.87
C SER A 735 1.81 -49.18 -13.45
N VAL A 736 1.24 -50.39 -13.54
CA VAL A 736 -0.01 -50.62 -14.32
C VAL A 736 -1.28 -50.34 -13.50
N LEU A 737 -1.26 -50.53 -12.18
CA LEU A 737 -2.44 -50.34 -11.33
C LEU A 737 -2.53 -48.94 -10.68
N GLU A 738 -1.41 -48.32 -10.31
CA GLU A 738 -1.44 -46.98 -9.66
C GLU A 738 -1.70 -45.83 -10.64
N ASN A 739 -1.31 -45.95 -11.92
CA ASN A 739 -1.53 -44.91 -12.94
C ASN A 739 -3.01 -44.70 -13.31
N ARG A 740 -3.90 -45.68 -13.06
CA ARG A 740 -5.34 -45.54 -13.38
C ARG A 740 -6.10 -44.61 -12.43
N LEU A 741 -5.57 -44.34 -11.23
CA LEU A 741 -6.25 -43.50 -10.24
C LEU A 741 -5.99 -42.00 -10.42
N PHE A 742 -4.94 -41.61 -11.16
CA PHE A 742 -4.51 -40.20 -11.27
C PHE A 742 -4.80 -39.55 -12.63
N VAL A 743 -5.30 -40.29 -13.63
CA VAL A 743 -5.66 -39.74 -14.95
C VAL A 743 -7.09 -39.17 -15.01
N ARG A 744 -7.92 -39.35 -13.96
CA ARG A 744 -9.29 -38.80 -13.90
C ARG A 744 -9.38 -37.31 -13.49
N GLY A 745 -8.35 -36.53 -13.80
CA GLY A 745 -8.24 -35.11 -13.47
C GLY A 745 -8.08 -34.16 -14.66
N LYS A 746 -8.36 -34.58 -15.90
CA LYS A 746 -8.50 -33.64 -17.02
C LYS A 746 -9.97 -33.24 -17.17
N ARG A 747 -10.23 -31.96 -16.86
CA ARG A 747 -11.48 -31.24 -17.14
C ARG A 747 -11.92 -31.53 -18.58
N HIS A 748 -13.19 -31.91 -18.75
CA HIS A 748 -13.86 -31.79 -20.03
C HIS A 748 -13.96 -30.31 -20.38
N ASP A 749 -13.11 -29.84 -21.28
CA ASP A 749 -13.45 -28.70 -22.13
C ASP A 749 -14.42 -29.22 -23.20
N SER A 750 -15.72 -29.10 -22.90
CA SER A 750 -16.76 -29.17 -23.91
C SER A 750 -16.90 -27.79 -24.54
N ASN A 751 -16.19 -27.56 -25.65
CA ASN A 751 -16.56 -26.55 -26.66
C ASN A 751 -15.78 -26.76 -27.97
N SER A 752 -16.37 -27.52 -28.89
CA SER A 752 -16.47 -27.17 -30.31
C SER A 752 -17.37 -28.19 -31.03
N PRO A 753 -18.28 -27.73 -31.93
CA PRO A 753 -19.08 -28.57 -32.81
C PRO A 753 -18.33 -28.86 -34.13
N GLU A 754 -18.92 -29.74 -34.97
CA GLU A 754 -18.53 -30.08 -36.36
C GLU A 754 -17.40 -31.13 -36.49
N ASP A 755 -17.43 -32.16 -37.33
CA ASP A 755 -18.30 -32.61 -38.43
C ASP A 755 -18.00 -34.11 -38.71
N ASP A 756 -18.96 -34.78 -39.37
CA ASP A 756 -18.96 -36.11 -40.03
C ASP A 756 -18.95 -37.42 -39.21
#